data_AF-A0A560XIF5-F1
#
_entry.id   AF-A0A560XIF5-F1
#
_cell.length_a   1.000
_cell.length_b   1.000
_cell.length_c   1.000
_cell.angle_alpha   90.00
_cell.angle_beta   90.00
_cell.angle_gamma   90.00
#
_symmetry.space_group_name_H-M   'P 1'
#
loop_
_entity.id
_entity.type
_entity.pdbx_description
1 polymer ?
#
loop_
_entity_poly.entity_id
_entity_poly.type
_entity_poly.pdbx_seq_one_letter_code
_entity_poly.pdbx_strand_id
1 'polypeptide(L)'
;MSEGREGEELRAARIRAGLTQEEAARRAGISVRTVRHIERGQVRNPRHASLDRLAGVVGYRRPAVPGAGRDGGRTPPPPAACEIRLLGPLTVLRAGKRVAMPLKLRALLGLLAVQPDQVVRHDEMADVLWPDQPPLSHANLLHTYAARLRRVLDEDTGSAAGRRIRTVRGGYVLDSDGVRLDLREFDERVAHARQTAATAPAEALELYGGALRSRQGRLLEDVSHLWQHPAVVRVAQRHVDVAIDCADLALRLNRPASAVEHLAAAAHEEPLHESLQARMMLALAGSGRRAAALQLFAELRVRLRRELGVEPSQEVWRARHTILTMDAGASSGEPPVSGAFLPSSGAPDTLVDLDGPPAAEPLRVIATPAQLPPPPQPFVGRGEQLDALDALLRPRGTDTAPVGIGIVHGPPETGKSALAVRWAHGHRADFPDGQLYADLRGSGTAPVPPGTVLARFLHSLGVRDAWLPDTTEEAQVLFRSMVAGRRFLLLLDDAADPAQVRALLPGTPGNLVLVTSRAPLTGLVTREGATRVRVGPLLPGESCALLDACLGAHRVAAEPAEAGEFAALCGHLPLAIRKAAARLAASQQVSLRVAVDQLARARGETARCLFRDDPEPTPADGGKARRAPAPPAAALADTDADSVFRG
;
A
#
# COMPACT_ATOMS: atom_id res chain seq x y z
N MET A 1 -11.64 -21.48 21.43
CA MET A 1 -12.64 -21.59 22.52
C MET A 1 -12.05 -22.10 23.86
N SER A 2 -10.72 -22.12 24.08
CA SER A 2 -10.13 -22.61 25.34
C SER A 2 -9.96 -21.54 26.43
N GLU A 3 -9.82 -20.27 26.04
CA GLU A 3 -9.19 -19.21 26.86
C GLU A 3 -10.06 -18.69 28.01
N GLY A 4 -11.38 -18.94 28.00
CA GLY A 4 -12.26 -18.61 29.12
C GLY A 4 -12.16 -19.59 30.29
N ARG A 5 -11.86 -20.87 30.03
CA ARG A 5 -11.89 -21.93 31.05
C ARG A 5 -10.75 -21.83 32.05
N GLU A 6 -9.54 -21.44 31.63
CA GLU A 6 -8.38 -21.37 32.53
C GLU A 6 -8.63 -20.44 33.74
N GLY A 7 -9.37 -19.33 33.56
CA GLY A 7 -9.72 -18.41 34.64
C GLY A 7 -10.75 -18.98 35.63
N GLU A 8 -11.75 -19.71 35.13
CA GLU A 8 -12.76 -20.37 35.95
C GLU A 8 -12.18 -21.58 36.71
N GLU A 9 -11.30 -22.35 36.08
CA GLU A 9 -10.62 -23.49 36.71
C GLU A 9 -9.62 -23.04 37.79
N LEU A 10 -8.89 -21.93 37.58
CA LEU A 10 -8.07 -21.30 38.61
C LEU A 10 -8.91 -20.80 39.79
N ARG A 11 -10.08 -20.19 39.53
CA ARG A 11 -11.02 -19.79 40.58
C ARG A 11 -11.53 -20.99 41.38
N ALA A 12 -11.89 -22.09 40.70
CA ALA A 12 -12.34 -23.33 41.34
C ALA A 12 -11.21 -24.00 42.15
N ALA A 13 -9.97 -23.96 41.66
CA ALA A 13 -8.80 -24.42 42.41
C ALA A 13 -8.55 -23.56 43.66
N ARG A 14 -8.63 -22.22 43.56
CA ARG A 14 -8.50 -21.33 44.73
C ARG A 14 -9.55 -21.62 45.81
N ILE A 15 -10.80 -21.82 45.40
CA ILE A 15 -11.91 -22.14 46.32
C ILE A 15 -11.67 -23.49 47.00
N ARG A 16 -11.24 -24.52 46.26
CA ARG A 16 -10.85 -25.83 46.85
C ARG A 16 -9.66 -25.73 47.81
N ALA A 17 -8.73 -24.81 47.56
CA ALA A 17 -7.61 -24.52 48.46
C ALA A 17 -7.99 -23.66 49.68
N GLY A 18 -9.25 -23.23 49.82
CA GLY A 18 -9.73 -22.41 50.94
C GLY A 18 -9.18 -20.97 50.99
N LEU A 19 -8.55 -20.49 49.91
CA LEU A 19 -7.87 -19.18 49.92
C LEU A 19 -8.81 -18.06 49.46
N THR A 20 -8.76 -16.89 50.11
CA THR A 20 -9.39 -15.67 49.59
C THR A 20 -8.61 -15.12 48.39
N GLN A 21 -9.20 -14.22 47.59
CA GLN A 21 -8.46 -13.55 46.50
C GLN A 21 -7.26 -12.77 47.03
N GLU A 22 -7.35 -12.23 48.25
CA GLU A 22 -6.27 -11.47 48.91
C GLU A 22 -5.15 -12.36 49.41
N GLU A 23 -5.48 -13.50 50.02
CA GLU A 23 -4.51 -14.48 50.50
C GLU A 23 -3.76 -15.13 49.32
N ALA A 24 -4.48 -15.48 48.25
CA ALA A 24 -3.87 -16.01 47.03
C ALA A 24 -2.97 -14.97 46.33
N ALA A 25 -3.40 -13.71 46.26
CA ALA A 25 -2.60 -12.61 45.72
C ALA A 25 -1.30 -12.38 46.52
N ARG A 26 -1.40 -12.36 47.86
CA ARG A 26 -0.25 -12.20 48.78
C ARG A 26 0.76 -13.33 48.60
N ARG A 27 0.30 -14.60 48.59
CA ARG A 27 1.16 -15.78 48.41
C ARG A 27 1.77 -15.87 47.01
N ALA A 28 1.07 -15.42 45.97
CA ALA A 28 1.55 -15.44 44.58
C ALA A 28 2.42 -14.21 44.21
N GLY A 29 2.57 -13.23 45.09
CA GLY A 29 3.33 -12.00 44.84
C GLY A 29 2.76 -11.18 43.67
N ILE A 30 1.43 -11.09 43.57
CA ILE A 30 0.70 -10.32 42.55
C ILE A 30 -0.43 -9.53 43.20
N SER A 31 -1.01 -8.54 42.49
CA SER A 31 -2.09 -7.73 43.07
C SER A 31 -3.42 -8.49 43.14
N VAL A 32 -4.26 -8.16 44.13
CA VAL A 32 -5.64 -8.69 44.25
C VAL A 32 -6.46 -8.39 42.99
N ARG A 33 -6.22 -7.22 42.37
CA ARG A 33 -6.82 -6.83 41.09
C ARG A 33 -6.41 -7.77 39.96
N THR A 34 -5.15 -8.18 39.91
CA THR A 34 -4.63 -9.17 38.93
C THR A 34 -5.33 -10.52 39.09
N VAL A 35 -5.46 -11.03 40.32
CA VAL A 35 -6.20 -12.28 40.59
C VAL A 35 -7.67 -12.16 40.16
N ARG A 36 -8.36 -11.08 40.55
CA ARG A 36 -9.76 -10.85 40.18
C ARG A 36 -9.97 -10.74 38.66
N HIS A 37 -9.04 -10.14 37.93
CA HIS A 37 -9.11 -10.01 36.47
C HIS A 37 -8.90 -11.36 35.76
N ILE A 38 -7.97 -12.20 36.27
CA ILE A 38 -7.73 -13.57 35.76
C ILE A 38 -8.97 -14.46 35.99
N GLU A 39 -9.51 -14.48 37.21
CA GLU A 39 -10.67 -15.31 37.58
C GLU A 39 -11.99 -14.93 36.90
N ARG A 40 -12.04 -13.77 36.22
CA ARG A 40 -13.20 -13.28 35.47
C ARG A 40 -13.01 -13.35 33.96
N GLY A 41 -11.88 -13.86 33.46
CA GLY A 41 -11.56 -13.86 32.03
C GLY A 41 -11.45 -12.46 31.41
N GLN A 42 -11.28 -11.40 32.23
CA GLN A 42 -11.31 -10.00 31.76
C GLN A 42 -10.03 -9.56 31.06
N VAL A 43 -9.02 -10.42 30.99
CA VAL A 43 -7.75 -10.19 30.28
C VAL A 43 -7.59 -11.32 29.27
N ARG A 44 -7.71 -11.00 27.97
CA ARG A 44 -7.66 -11.98 26.87
C ARG A 44 -6.34 -12.77 26.79
N ASN A 45 -5.24 -12.23 27.31
CA ASN A 45 -3.96 -12.93 27.37
C ASN A 45 -3.20 -12.52 28.66
N PRO A 46 -3.45 -13.19 29.80
CA PRO A 46 -2.76 -12.88 31.06
C PRO A 46 -1.30 -13.33 30.99
N ARG A 47 -0.38 -12.52 31.51
CA ARG A 47 1.07 -12.86 31.53
C ARG A 47 1.29 -14.22 32.19
N HIS A 48 1.91 -15.17 31.49
CA HIS A 48 2.16 -16.53 31.99
C HIS A 48 2.83 -16.54 33.38
N ALA A 49 3.85 -15.71 33.61
CA ALA A 49 4.49 -15.57 34.93
C ALA A 49 3.54 -15.14 36.09
N SER A 50 2.37 -14.56 35.82
CA SER A 50 1.33 -14.30 36.83
C SER A 50 0.36 -15.46 36.98
N LEU A 51 0.05 -16.17 35.89
CA LEU A 51 -0.74 -17.40 35.92
C LEU A 51 0.01 -18.53 36.64
N ASP A 52 1.28 -18.76 36.33
CA ASP A 52 2.08 -19.85 36.89
C ASP A 52 2.30 -19.66 38.42
N ARG A 53 2.48 -18.41 38.88
CA ARG A 53 2.54 -18.09 40.32
C ARG A 53 1.21 -18.34 41.03
N LEU A 54 0.09 -17.93 40.41
CA LEU A 54 -1.23 -18.15 40.98
C LEU A 54 -1.56 -19.66 41.02
N ALA A 55 -1.29 -20.36 39.91
CA ALA A 55 -1.47 -21.80 39.74
C ALA A 55 -0.69 -22.61 40.78
N GLY A 56 0.59 -22.27 41.00
CA GLY A 56 1.43 -22.88 42.03
C GLY A 56 0.92 -22.68 43.46
N VAL A 57 0.29 -21.53 43.76
CA VAL A 57 -0.30 -21.24 45.07
C VAL A 57 -1.63 -21.97 45.31
N VAL A 58 -2.42 -22.19 44.26
CA VAL A 58 -3.75 -22.84 44.37
C VAL A 58 -3.71 -24.35 44.02
N GLY A 59 -2.52 -24.91 43.78
CA GLY A 59 -2.35 -26.33 43.41
C GLY A 59 -2.91 -26.70 42.03
N TYR A 60 -3.17 -25.72 41.16
CA TYR A 60 -3.71 -25.96 39.83
C TYR A 60 -2.60 -26.38 38.86
N ARG A 61 -2.58 -27.66 38.47
CA ARG A 61 -1.74 -28.14 37.38
C ARG A 61 -2.43 -27.81 36.05
N ARG A 62 -2.02 -26.71 35.43
CA ARG A 62 -2.50 -26.26 34.12
C ARG A 62 -2.40 -27.40 33.09
N PRO A 63 -3.43 -27.64 32.25
CA PRO A 63 -3.34 -28.63 31.18
C PRO A 63 -2.20 -28.27 30.23
N ALA A 64 -1.36 -29.25 29.90
CA ALA A 64 -0.27 -29.04 28.96
C ALA A 64 -0.85 -28.69 27.58
N VAL A 65 -0.26 -27.68 26.93
CA VAL A 65 -0.61 -27.33 25.54
C VAL A 65 -0.40 -28.58 24.66
N PRO A 66 -1.39 -29.01 23.85
CA PRO A 66 -1.23 -30.17 22.98
C PRO A 66 -0.17 -29.89 21.89
N GLY A 67 1.06 -30.32 22.15
CA GLY A 67 2.22 -30.09 21.28
C GLY A 67 3.49 -30.84 21.68
N ALA A 68 3.44 -31.68 22.71
CA ALA A 68 4.52 -32.59 23.06
C ALA A 68 4.24 -33.97 22.43
N GLY A 69 4.58 -34.10 21.14
CA GLY A 69 4.67 -35.40 20.49
C GLY A 69 5.68 -36.30 21.21
N ARG A 70 5.41 -37.60 21.26
CA ARG A 70 6.34 -38.60 21.80
C ARG A 70 7.43 -38.87 20.77
N ASP A 71 8.59 -38.23 20.89
CA ASP A 71 9.80 -38.71 20.24
C ASP A 71 10.43 -39.84 21.07
N GLY A 72 10.79 -40.92 20.39
CA GLY A 72 11.45 -42.06 21.00
C GLY A 72 12.91 -41.75 21.34
N GLY A 73 13.31 -42.07 22.57
CA GLY A 73 14.67 -42.52 22.88
C GLY A 73 15.86 -41.72 22.35
N ARG A 74 15.88 -40.38 22.51
CA ARG A 74 17.14 -39.62 22.41
C ARG A 74 17.40 -38.86 23.70
N THR A 75 18.38 -39.35 24.46
CA THR A 75 18.86 -38.75 25.72
C THR A 75 19.17 -37.27 25.51
N PRO A 76 18.67 -36.35 26.37
CA PRO A 76 18.98 -34.93 26.22
C PRO A 76 20.51 -34.73 26.40
N PRO A 77 21.18 -34.00 25.49
CA PRO A 77 22.60 -33.72 25.65
C PRO A 77 22.83 -32.88 26.92
N PRO A 78 23.98 -33.05 27.61
CA PRO A 78 24.25 -32.45 28.92
C PRO A 78 24.07 -30.92 28.90
N PRO A 79 23.76 -30.31 30.06
CA PRO A 79 23.52 -28.87 30.14
C PRO A 79 24.78 -28.12 29.71
N ALA A 80 24.70 -27.44 28.56
CA ALA A 80 25.69 -26.44 28.20
C ALA A 80 25.62 -25.33 29.27
N ALA A 81 26.75 -25.02 29.89
CA ALA A 81 26.77 -24.07 31.01
C ALA A 81 26.24 -22.67 30.63
N CYS A 82 26.36 -22.30 29.34
CA CYS A 82 25.94 -21.01 28.80
C CYS A 82 25.08 -21.20 27.53
N GLU A 83 23.93 -20.53 27.52
CA GLU A 83 23.00 -20.41 26.40
C GLU A 83 22.85 -18.91 26.05
N ILE A 84 22.95 -18.57 24.76
CA ILE A 84 22.80 -17.22 24.23
C ILE A 84 21.61 -17.20 23.27
N ARG A 85 20.68 -16.28 23.50
CA ARG A 85 19.54 -16.03 22.62
C ARG A 85 19.66 -14.70 21.91
N LEU A 86 19.54 -14.73 20.59
CA LEU A 86 19.59 -13.59 19.67
C LEU A 86 18.24 -13.33 18.99
N LEU A 87 17.39 -14.36 18.83
CA LEU A 87 16.15 -14.33 18.06
C LEU A 87 15.01 -13.66 18.85
N GLY A 88 15.25 -12.42 19.27
CA GLY A 88 14.46 -11.64 20.23
C GLY A 88 15.37 -10.70 21.01
N PRO A 89 15.04 -10.33 22.26
CA PRO A 89 15.95 -9.58 23.12
C PRO A 89 17.15 -10.43 23.55
N LEU A 90 18.37 -9.90 23.38
CA LEU A 90 19.63 -10.56 23.71
C LEU A 90 19.61 -11.05 25.16
N THR A 91 19.61 -12.37 25.33
CA THR A 91 19.51 -13.00 26.64
C THR A 91 20.63 -14.02 26.80
N VAL A 92 21.48 -13.82 27.80
CA VAL A 92 22.47 -14.83 28.23
C VAL A 92 21.91 -15.56 29.45
N LEU A 93 21.85 -16.88 29.35
CA LEU A 93 21.40 -17.80 30.38
C LEU A 93 22.58 -18.66 30.82
N ARG A 94 23.02 -18.52 32.08
CA ARG A 94 24.03 -19.41 32.69
C ARG A 94 23.34 -20.34 33.68
N ALA A 95 23.44 -21.65 33.45
CA ALA A 95 22.68 -22.68 34.20
C ALA A 95 21.17 -22.32 34.38
N GLY A 96 20.54 -21.80 33.32
CA GLY A 96 19.14 -21.37 33.31
C GLY A 96 18.84 -20.00 33.96
N LYS A 97 19.83 -19.30 34.54
CA LYS A 97 19.64 -17.95 35.14
C LYS A 97 20.08 -16.85 34.18
N ARG A 98 19.25 -15.82 34.01
CA ARG A 98 19.56 -14.66 33.16
C ARG A 98 20.68 -13.81 33.77
N VAL A 99 21.72 -13.53 32.99
CA VAL A 99 22.83 -12.64 33.39
C VAL A 99 22.56 -11.22 32.90
N ALA A 100 22.55 -10.24 33.82
CA ALA A 100 22.41 -8.83 33.47
C ALA A 100 23.74 -8.24 32.97
N MET A 101 23.69 -7.45 31.90
CA MET A 101 24.88 -6.82 31.29
C MET A 101 24.59 -5.37 30.89
N PRO A 102 25.60 -4.46 30.97
CA PRO A 102 25.50 -3.12 30.41
C PRO A 102 25.31 -3.12 28.88
N LEU A 103 24.67 -2.08 28.35
CA LEU A 103 24.30 -1.98 26.92
C LEU A 103 25.50 -2.18 25.96
N LYS A 104 26.66 -1.59 26.24
CA LYS A 104 27.86 -1.76 25.40
C LYS A 104 28.43 -3.19 25.40
N LEU A 105 28.25 -3.94 26.50
CA LEU A 105 28.62 -5.35 26.52
C LEU A 105 27.62 -6.21 25.74
N ARG A 106 26.33 -5.88 25.83
CA ARG A 106 25.27 -6.51 25.02
C ARG A 106 25.53 -6.31 23.54
N ALA A 107 25.90 -5.09 23.13
CA ALA A 107 26.28 -4.79 21.75
C ALA A 107 27.49 -5.60 21.25
N LEU A 108 28.60 -5.59 21.99
CA LEU A 108 29.78 -6.38 21.61
C LEU A 108 29.48 -7.89 21.54
N LEU A 109 28.69 -8.41 22.49
CA LEU A 109 28.28 -9.82 22.46
C LEU A 109 27.34 -10.13 21.30
N GLY A 110 26.36 -9.26 21.01
CA GLY A 110 25.43 -9.43 19.89
C GLY A 110 26.17 -9.48 18.55
N LEU A 111 27.14 -8.57 18.34
CA LEU A 111 27.98 -8.56 17.14
C LEU A 111 28.79 -9.84 16.98
N LEU A 112 29.42 -10.32 18.06
CA LEU A 112 30.19 -11.57 18.07
C LEU A 112 29.31 -12.81 17.91
N ALA A 113 28.12 -12.84 18.52
CA ALA A 113 27.23 -13.98 18.50
C ALA A 113 26.42 -14.11 17.19
N VAL A 114 26.21 -13.01 16.46
CA VAL A 114 25.65 -13.02 15.09
C VAL A 114 26.68 -13.51 14.06
N GLN A 115 27.97 -13.50 14.41
CA GLN A 115 29.08 -13.99 13.57
C GLN A 115 29.90 -15.05 14.31
N PRO A 116 29.28 -16.18 14.72
CA PRO A 116 29.98 -17.24 15.44
C PRO A 116 31.14 -17.77 14.61
N ASP A 117 32.24 -18.12 15.28
CA ASP A 117 33.47 -18.69 14.70
C ASP A 117 34.17 -17.80 13.64
N GLN A 118 33.73 -16.54 13.48
CA GLN A 118 34.32 -15.55 12.57
C GLN A 118 35.07 -14.45 13.35
N VAL A 119 36.11 -13.88 12.72
CA VAL A 119 36.91 -12.80 13.31
C VAL A 119 36.22 -11.47 13.08
N VAL A 120 35.56 -10.95 14.12
CA VAL A 120 35.08 -9.57 14.15
C VAL A 120 36.29 -8.67 14.44
N ARG A 121 36.49 -7.62 13.63
CA ARG A 121 37.68 -6.75 13.73
C ARG A 121 37.52 -5.67 14.81
N HIS A 122 38.63 -5.16 15.33
CA HIS A 122 38.58 -4.04 16.30
C HIS A 122 37.91 -2.79 15.73
N ASP A 123 38.09 -2.50 14.44
CA ASP A 123 37.50 -1.33 13.77
C ASP A 123 35.96 -1.47 13.69
N GLU A 124 35.48 -2.63 13.25
CA GLU A 124 34.05 -3.01 13.21
C GLU A 124 33.40 -2.92 14.61
N MET A 125 34.11 -3.35 15.66
CA MET A 125 33.64 -3.17 17.04
C MET A 125 33.64 -1.70 17.48
N ALA A 126 34.58 -0.89 17.01
CA ALA A 126 34.66 0.51 17.36
C ALA A 126 33.47 1.28 16.78
N ASP A 127 33.17 1.07 15.51
CA ASP A 127 32.03 1.66 14.80
C ASP A 127 30.69 1.30 15.47
N VAL A 128 30.52 0.03 15.85
CA VAL A 128 29.30 -0.45 16.54
C VAL A 128 29.15 0.12 17.96
N LEU A 129 30.25 0.24 18.73
CA LEU A 129 30.20 0.64 20.14
C LEU A 129 30.27 2.16 20.36
N TRP A 130 30.75 2.91 19.38
CA TRP A 130 30.92 4.36 19.41
C TRP A 130 30.64 4.99 18.04
N PRO A 131 29.38 4.95 17.53
CA PRO A 131 29.03 5.35 16.17
C PRO A 131 29.28 6.84 15.85
N ASP A 132 29.34 7.72 16.86
CA ASP A 132 29.65 9.15 16.66
C ASP A 132 31.17 9.39 16.57
N GLN A 133 31.92 8.93 17.58
CA GLN A 133 33.38 9.01 17.64
C GLN A 133 33.96 8.03 18.69
N PRO A 134 34.92 7.16 18.34
CA PRO A 134 35.59 6.32 19.31
C PRO A 134 36.56 7.14 20.18
N PRO A 135 36.63 6.89 21.50
CA PRO A 135 37.60 7.57 22.38
C PRO A 135 39.03 7.18 22.02
N LEU A 136 40.00 8.05 22.35
CA LEU A 136 41.43 7.82 22.10
C LEU A 136 41.97 6.50 22.71
N SER A 137 41.31 5.98 23.75
CA SER A 137 41.65 4.70 24.40
C SER A 137 40.68 3.55 24.06
N HIS A 138 39.96 3.60 22.92
CA HIS A 138 38.98 2.58 22.52
C HIS A 138 39.56 1.16 22.51
N ALA A 139 40.80 0.95 22.05
CA ALA A 139 41.46 -0.36 22.06
C ALA A 139 41.56 -0.95 23.49
N ASN A 140 41.94 -0.13 24.48
CA ASN A 140 41.99 -0.56 25.89
C ASN A 140 40.58 -0.86 26.43
N LEU A 141 39.56 -0.11 25.98
CA LEU A 141 38.16 -0.37 26.35
C LEU A 141 37.62 -1.66 25.71
N LEU A 142 37.99 -1.97 24.47
CA LEU A 142 37.67 -3.25 23.81
C LEU A 142 38.29 -4.43 24.56
N HIS A 143 39.57 -4.35 24.94
CA HIS A 143 40.21 -5.33 25.81
C HIS A 143 39.48 -5.49 27.15
N THR A 144 39.05 -4.38 27.76
CA THR A 144 38.29 -4.38 29.02
C THR A 144 36.91 -5.03 28.87
N TYR A 145 36.19 -4.74 27.78
CA TYR A 145 34.87 -5.33 27.51
C TYR A 145 34.98 -6.82 27.18
N ALA A 146 35.95 -7.23 26.37
CA ALA A 146 36.22 -8.65 26.09
C ALA A 146 36.60 -9.43 27.35
N ALA A 147 37.42 -8.86 28.25
CA ALA A 147 37.74 -9.47 29.54
C ALA A 147 36.51 -9.60 30.45
N ARG A 148 35.60 -8.62 30.44
CA ARG A 148 34.35 -8.70 31.20
C ARG A 148 33.33 -9.67 30.58
N LEU A 149 33.27 -9.81 29.25
CA LEU A 149 32.46 -10.82 28.58
C LEU A 149 32.97 -12.24 28.86
N ARG A 150 34.30 -12.46 28.88
CA ARG A 150 34.89 -13.74 29.32
C ARG A 150 34.40 -14.13 30.72
N ARG A 151 34.45 -13.20 31.70
CA ARG A 151 33.90 -13.44 33.06
C ARG A 151 32.39 -13.73 33.12
N VAL A 152 31.63 -13.40 32.07
CA VAL A 152 30.19 -13.68 31.98
C VAL A 152 29.91 -15.05 31.34
N LEU A 153 30.71 -15.43 30.33
CA LEU A 153 30.48 -16.61 29.50
C LEU A 153 31.29 -17.83 29.95
N ASP A 154 32.56 -17.62 30.32
CA ASP A 154 33.46 -18.68 30.79
C ASP A 154 33.09 -19.03 32.25
N GLU A 155 33.19 -20.31 32.60
CA GLU A 155 33.12 -20.73 34.01
C GLU A 155 34.49 -20.55 34.67
N ASP A 156 34.56 -20.58 36.01
CA ASP A 156 35.77 -20.25 36.80
C ASP A 156 36.96 -21.24 36.64
N THR A 157 36.93 -22.09 35.61
CA THR A 157 38.06 -22.90 35.14
C THR A 157 39.06 -22.02 34.38
N GLY A 158 40.11 -21.57 35.06
CA GLY A 158 41.14 -20.66 34.55
C GLY A 158 42.05 -21.17 33.40
N SER A 159 41.62 -22.15 32.61
CA SER A 159 42.38 -22.67 31.45
C SER A 159 42.17 -21.81 30.20
N ALA A 160 43.25 -21.47 29.51
CA ALA A 160 43.19 -20.71 28.26
C ALA A 160 42.53 -21.47 27.10
N ALA A 161 42.45 -22.81 27.20
CA ALA A 161 41.83 -23.69 26.19
C ALA A 161 40.30 -23.77 26.27
N GLY A 162 39.68 -23.25 27.34
CA GLY A 162 38.22 -23.25 27.53
C GLY A 162 37.55 -21.88 27.37
N ARG A 163 38.25 -20.89 26.80
CA ARG A 163 37.76 -19.51 26.66
C ARG A 163 36.87 -19.35 25.44
N ARG A 164 35.59 -19.09 25.66
CA ARG A 164 34.56 -18.90 24.62
C ARG A 164 34.80 -17.65 23.78
N ILE A 165 35.55 -16.65 24.28
CA ILE A 165 36.01 -15.52 23.47
C ILE A 165 37.51 -15.60 23.26
N ARG A 166 37.91 -16.04 22.07
CA ARG A 166 39.32 -16.13 21.63
C ARG A 166 39.78 -14.77 21.10
N THR A 167 41.00 -14.37 21.48
CA THR A 167 41.67 -13.23 20.83
C THR A 167 42.46 -13.74 19.65
N VAL A 168 42.25 -13.12 18.49
CA VAL A 168 42.97 -13.41 17.24
C VAL A 168 43.70 -12.13 16.81
N ARG A 169 44.69 -12.22 15.93
CA ARG A 169 45.41 -11.04 15.42
C ARG A 169 44.43 -10.06 14.76
N GLY A 170 44.20 -8.91 15.40
CA GLY A 170 43.32 -7.84 14.90
C GLY A 170 41.85 -7.92 15.34
N GLY A 171 41.46 -8.84 16.23
CA GLY A 171 40.06 -8.93 16.64
C GLY A 171 39.74 -10.04 17.65
N TYR A 172 38.45 -10.34 17.75
CA TYR A 172 37.91 -11.39 18.62
C TYR A 172 37.01 -12.35 17.85
N VAL A 173 36.97 -13.60 18.31
CA VAL A 173 36.08 -14.65 17.83
C VAL A 173 35.27 -15.15 19.02
N LEU A 174 33.95 -15.29 18.85
CA LEU A 174 33.15 -16.14 19.73
C LEU A 174 33.26 -17.57 19.22
N ASP A 175 33.90 -18.41 20.02
CA ASP A 175 33.94 -19.85 19.85
C ASP A 175 32.56 -20.41 20.20
N SER A 176 31.88 -21.01 19.21
CA SER A 176 30.54 -21.55 19.42
C SER A 176 30.54 -22.93 20.09
N ASP A 177 31.70 -23.59 20.21
CA ASP A 177 31.78 -24.90 20.85
C ASP A 177 31.47 -24.81 22.36
N GLY A 178 30.51 -25.63 22.78
CA GLY A 178 29.98 -25.64 24.14
C GLY A 178 29.08 -24.46 24.52
N VAL A 179 28.79 -23.51 23.61
CA VAL A 179 27.74 -22.49 23.76
C VAL A 179 26.47 -22.98 23.06
N ARG A 180 25.31 -22.98 23.72
CA ARG A 180 24.04 -23.15 22.99
C ARG A 180 23.61 -21.80 22.44
N LEU A 181 23.70 -21.65 21.11
CA LEU A 181 23.28 -20.45 20.40
C LEU A 181 21.98 -20.74 19.65
N ASP A 182 20.93 -19.97 19.92
CA ASP A 182 19.62 -20.17 19.27
C ASP A 182 19.68 -20.01 17.74
N LEU A 183 20.50 -19.08 17.24
CA LEU A 183 20.79 -18.92 15.81
C LEU A 183 21.43 -20.17 15.19
N ARG A 184 22.30 -20.88 15.92
CA ARG A 184 22.90 -22.14 15.44
C ARG A 184 21.88 -23.27 15.46
N GLU A 185 21.06 -23.38 16.51
CA GLU A 185 19.95 -24.35 16.52
C GLU A 185 18.93 -24.07 15.41
N PHE A 186 18.70 -22.80 15.05
CA PHE A 186 17.85 -22.41 13.92
C PHE A 186 18.46 -22.88 12.59
N ASP A 187 19.74 -22.57 12.33
CA ASP A 187 20.44 -23.02 11.12
C ASP A 187 20.48 -24.55 11.01
N GLU A 188 20.72 -25.27 12.10
CA GLU A 188 20.71 -26.74 12.15
C GLU A 188 19.32 -27.33 11.86
N ARG A 189 18.24 -26.75 12.43
CA ARG A 189 16.84 -27.15 12.12
C ARG A 189 16.47 -26.87 10.67
N VAL A 190 16.87 -25.73 10.12
CA VAL A 190 16.63 -25.35 8.72
C VAL A 190 17.39 -26.26 7.75
N ALA A 191 18.65 -26.59 8.05
CA ALA A 191 19.43 -27.54 7.27
C ALA A 191 18.78 -28.93 7.25
N HIS A 192 18.30 -29.40 8.41
CA HIS A 192 17.58 -30.67 8.50
C HIS A 192 16.25 -30.63 7.73
N ALA A 193 15.45 -29.56 7.87
CA ALA A 193 14.20 -29.37 7.12
C ALA A 193 14.44 -29.43 5.60
N ARG A 194 15.51 -28.79 5.10
CA ARG A 194 15.90 -28.79 3.68
C ARG A 194 16.25 -30.20 3.17
N GLN A 195 16.94 -31.01 3.97
CA GLN A 195 17.27 -32.40 3.61
C GLN A 195 16.01 -33.28 3.58
N THR A 196 15.13 -33.13 4.56
CA THR A 196 13.88 -33.90 4.70
C THR A 196 12.81 -33.49 3.68
N ALA A 197 12.86 -32.27 3.13
CA ALA A 197 11.83 -31.73 2.22
C ALA A 197 11.59 -32.55 0.95
N ALA A 198 12.60 -33.30 0.47
CA ALA A 198 12.48 -34.16 -0.71
C ALA A 198 11.84 -35.53 -0.41
N THR A 199 11.96 -36.04 0.81
CA THR A 199 11.53 -37.40 1.19
C THR A 199 10.26 -37.40 2.05
N ALA A 200 10.14 -36.47 3.00
CA ALA A 200 9.02 -36.33 3.91
C ALA A 200 8.62 -34.84 4.02
N PRO A 201 7.96 -34.27 3.00
CA PRO A 201 7.67 -32.83 2.94
C PRO A 201 6.79 -32.33 4.10
N ALA A 202 5.93 -33.19 4.67
CA ALA A 202 5.12 -32.83 5.83
C ALA A 202 5.95 -32.70 7.13
N GLU A 203 6.99 -33.52 7.30
CA GLU A 203 7.92 -33.46 8.43
C GLU A 203 8.85 -32.24 8.31
N ALA A 204 9.34 -31.98 7.09
CA ALA A 204 10.09 -30.76 6.78
C ALA A 204 9.30 -29.48 7.09
N LEU A 205 7.98 -29.46 6.86
CA LEU A 205 7.13 -28.32 7.22
C LEU A 205 7.08 -28.10 8.75
N GLU A 206 6.97 -29.15 9.55
CA GLU A 206 7.00 -29.03 11.02
C GLU A 206 8.37 -28.60 11.54
N LEU A 207 9.47 -29.05 10.92
CA LEU A 207 10.83 -28.60 11.22
C LEU A 207 11.02 -27.11 10.91
N TYR A 208 10.56 -26.63 9.75
CA TYR A 208 10.55 -25.20 9.41
C TYR A 208 9.67 -24.38 10.36
N GLY A 209 8.45 -24.84 10.64
CA GLY A 209 7.54 -24.18 11.57
C GLY A 209 8.11 -24.11 12.99
N GLY A 210 8.78 -25.17 13.46
CA GLY A 210 9.52 -25.19 14.71
C GLY A 210 10.69 -24.20 14.76
N ALA A 211 11.47 -24.10 13.67
CA ALA A 211 12.53 -23.11 13.55
C ALA A 211 11.99 -21.67 13.60
N LEU A 212 10.95 -21.36 12.82
CA LEU A 212 10.35 -20.02 12.78
C LEU A 212 9.66 -19.62 14.10
N ARG A 213 9.00 -20.56 14.79
CA ARG A 213 8.42 -20.34 16.12
C ARG A 213 9.44 -20.14 17.25
N SER A 214 10.72 -20.46 17.02
CA SER A 214 11.78 -20.20 18.01
C SER A 214 12.08 -18.71 18.18
N ARG A 215 11.75 -17.89 17.18
CA ARG A 215 11.95 -16.44 17.17
C ARG A 215 10.88 -15.71 17.99
N GLN A 216 11.31 -15.05 19.06
CA GLN A 216 10.49 -14.30 20.01
C GLN A 216 10.65 -12.79 19.82
N GLY A 217 10.28 -12.30 18.63
CA GLY A 217 10.33 -10.86 18.28
C GLY A 217 11.49 -10.50 17.35
N ARG A 218 11.93 -9.23 17.41
CA ARG A 218 12.98 -8.73 16.51
C ARG A 218 14.35 -9.29 16.90
N LEU A 219 15.15 -9.68 15.91
CA LEU A 219 16.56 -10.03 16.11
C LEU A 219 17.29 -8.88 16.84
N LEU A 220 17.85 -9.16 18.02
CA LEU A 220 18.48 -8.17 18.90
C LEU A 220 17.57 -6.95 19.19
N GLU A 221 16.33 -7.19 19.60
CA GLU A 221 15.31 -6.15 19.87
C GLU A 221 15.78 -5.03 20.83
N ASP A 222 16.65 -5.37 21.79
CA ASP A 222 17.21 -4.48 22.80
C ASP A 222 18.46 -3.71 22.36
N VAL A 223 19.01 -3.99 21.18
CA VAL A 223 20.28 -3.42 20.68
C VAL A 223 20.07 -2.75 19.33
N SER A 224 19.27 -1.68 19.31
CA SER A 224 18.78 -1.04 18.07
C SER A 224 19.86 -0.52 17.11
N HIS A 225 21.03 -0.11 17.61
CA HIS A 225 22.15 0.33 16.76
C HIS A 225 22.79 -0.81 15.95
N LEU A 226 22.54 -2.08 16.31
CA LEU A 226 22.96 -3.24 15.52
C LEU A 226 22.00 -3.59 14.38
N TRP A 227 20.77 -3.06 14.34
CA TRP A 227 19.76 -3.46 13.34
C TRP A 227 20.17 -3.18 11.88
N GLN A 228 21.01 -2.18 11.64
CA GLN A 228 21.52 -1.83 10.32
C GLN A 228 22.88 -2.50 10.01
N HIS A 229 23.46 -3.23 10.96
CA HIS A 229 24.77 -3.85 10.77
C HIS A 229 24.67 -4.99 9.73
N PRO A 230 25.57 -5.09 8.72
CA PRO A 230 25.44 -6.05 7.62
C PRO A 230 25.25 -7.50 8.06
N ALA A 231 25.94 -7.92 9.13
CA ALA A 231 25.80 -9.27 9.67
C ALA A 231 24.41 -9.56 10.25
N VAL A 232 23.77 -8.56 10.87
CA VAL A 232 22.44 -8.66 11.48
C VAL A 232 21.37 -8.64 10.39
N VAL A 233 21.52 -7.76 9.39
CA VAL A 233 20.68 -7.71 8.19
C VAL A 233 20.72 -9.06 7.45
N ARG A 234 21.90 -9.67 7.27
CA ARG A 234 22.06 -11.00 6.66
C ARG A 234 21.29 -12.11 7.39
N VAL A 235 21.26 -12.08 8.73
CA VAL A 235 20.50 -13.06 9.53
C VAL A 235 18.99 -12.79 9.51
N ALA A 236 18.58 -11.52 9.47
CA ALA A 236 17.18 -11.14 9.28
C ALA A 236 16.65 -11.57 7.90
N GLN A 237 17.40 -11.32 6.83
CA GLN A 237 17.11 -11.79 5.47
C GLN A 237 16.97 -13.31 5.42
N ARG A 238 17.89 -14.06 6.03
CA ARG A 238 17.77 -15.53 6.11
C ARG A 238 16.48 -16.00 6.78
N HIS A 239 15.95 -15.28 7.77
CA HIS A 239 14.65 -15.62 8.36
C HIS A 239 13.49 -15.39 7.39
N VAL A 240 13.57 -14.34 6.56
CA VAL A 240 12.59 -14.08 5.49
C VAL A 240 12.66 -15.17 4.43
N ASP A 241 13.85 -15.56 3.98
CA ASP A 241 14.06 -16.66 3.02
C ASP A 241 13.47 -17.98 3.56
N VAL A 242 13.70 -18.30 4.83
CA VAL A 242 13.16 -19.52 5.47
C VAL A 242 11.64 -19.46 5.63
N ALA A 243 11.06 -18.28 5.91
CA ALA A 243 9.61 -18.09 5.93
C ALA A 243 8.99 -18.27 4.53
N ILE A 244 9.69 -17.82 3.49
CA ILE A 244 9.35 -18.01 2.08
C ILE A 244 9.41 -19.50 1.69
N ASP A 245 10.51 -20.20 1.98
CA ASP A 245 10.67 -21.64 1.75
C ASP A 245 9.56 -22.47 2.43
N CYS A 246 9.27 -22.14 3.69
CA CYS A 246 8.24 -22.77 4.50
C CYS A 246 6.83 -22.54 3.90
N ALA A 247 6.53 -21.31 3.48
CA ALA A 247 5.25 -20.98 2.86
C ALA A 247 5.06 -21.70 1.51
N ASP A 248 6.09 -21.75 0.66
CA ASP A 248 6.02 -22.46 -0.61
C ASP A 248 5.82 -23.98 -0.41
N LEU A 249 6.43 -24.55 0.63
CA LEU A 249 6.19 -25.95 1.02
C LEU A 249 4.77 -26.17 1.55
N ALA A 250 4.27 -25.28 2.42
CA ALA A 250 2.92 -25.35 2.95
C ALA A 250 1.84 -25.18 1.86
N LEU A 251 2.07 -24.31 0.87
CA LEU A 251 1.17 -24.12 -0.27
C LEU A 251 1.17 -25.35 -1.19
N ARG A 252 2.34 -25.95 -1.49
CA ARG A 252 2.41 -27.23 -2.22
C ARG A 252 1.70 -28.39 -1.51
N LEU A 253 1.71 -28.41 -0.18
CA LEU A 253 1.01 -29.39 0.65
C LEU A 253 -0.48 -29.08 0.89
N ASN A 254 -1.03 -28.05 0.23
CA ASN A 254 -2.39 -27.56 0.42
C ASN A 254 -2.74 -27.25 1.89
N ARG A 255 -1.78 -26.67 2.64
CA ARG A 255 -1.92 -26.20 4.03
C ARG A 255 -1.78 -24.66 4.15
N PRO A 256 -2.58 -23.86 3.43
CA PRO A 256 -2.44 -22.40 3.37
C PRO A 256 -2.56 -21.71 4.73
N ALA A 257 -3.33 -22.27 5.68
CA ALA A 257 -3.44 -21.73 7.04
C ALA A 257 -2.10 -21.73 7.81
N SER A 258 -1.27 -22.77 7.64
CA SER A 258 0.07 -22.85 8.24
C SER A 258 1.03 -21.85 7.57
N ALA A 259 0.92 -21.64 6.26
CA ALA A 259 1.66 -20.58 5.57
C ALA A 259 1.34 -19.19 6.15
N VAL A 260 0.08 -18.87 6.44
CA VAL A 260 -0.30 -17.60 7.09
C VAL A 260 0.33 -17.46 8.48
N GLU A 261 0.33 -18.51 9.32
CA GLU A 261 0.97 -18.48 10.65
C GLU A 261 2.46 -18.12 10.55
N HIS A 262 3.18 -18.80 9.65
CA HIS A 262 4.63 -18.64 9.52
C HIS A 262 5.06 -17.34 8.83
N LEU A 263 4.24 -16.81 7.91
CA LEU A 263 4.52 -15.55 7.22
C LEU A 263 4.14 -14.31 8.04
N ALA A 264 3.18 -14.39 8.98
CA ALA A 264 2.57 -13.22 9.61
C ALA A 264 3.57 -12.28 10.31
N ALA A 265 4.54 -12.84 11.05
CA ALA A 265 5.56 -12.04 11.74
C ALA A 265 6.49 -11.34 10.75
N ALA A 266 7.04 -12.09 9.79
CA ALA A 266 7.95 -11.55 8.78
C ALA A 266 7.27 -10.49 7.89
N ALA A 267 6.03 -10.74 7.46
CA ALA A 267 5.27 -9.82 6.60
C ALA A 267 4.88 -8.50 7.31
N HIS A 268 4.86 -8.49 8.65
CA HIS A 268 4.66 -7.28 9.45
C HIS A 268 5.95 -6.48 9.62
N GLU A 269 7.08 -7.16 9.82
CA GLU A 269 8.40 -6.53 9.98
C GLU A 269 8.97 -6.01 8.65
N GLU A 270 8.72 -6.72 7.54
CA GLU A 270 9.21 -6.40 6.19
C GLU A 270 8.03 -6.07 5.24
N PRO A 271 7.33 -4.93 5.46
CA PRO A 271 6.11 -4.57 4.74
C PRO A 271 6.33 -4.26 3.25
N LEU A 272 7.58 -4.02 2.82
CA LEU A 272 7.96 -3.74 1.43
C LEU A 272 8.48 -4.98 0.70
N HIS A 273 8.67 -6.12 1.38
CA HIS A 273 9.32 -7.29 0.78
C HIS A 273 8.36 -8.06 -0.15
N GLU A 274 8.36 -7.70 -1.42
CA GLU A 274 7.38 -8.12 -2.42
C GLU A 274 7.14 -9.63 -2.47
N SER A 275 8.19 -10.46 -2.56
CA SER A 275 8.08 -11.92 -2.63
C SER A 275 7.43 -12.58 -1.41
N LEU A 276 7.54 -11.93 -0.24
CA LEU A 276 6.98 -12.37 1.02
C LEU A 276 5.48 -12.01 1.08
N GLN A 277 5.15 -10.79 0.65
CA GLN A 277 3.76 -10.34 0.54
C GLN A 277 2.98 -11.12 -0.54
N ALA A 278 3.60 -11.48 -1.66
CA ALA A 278 3.00 -12.32 -2.71
C ALA A 278 2.56 -13.68 -2.15
N ARG A 279 3.41 -14.32 -1.32
CA ARG A 279 3.10 -15.59 -0.65
C ARG A 279 2.05 -15.44 0.43
N MET A 280 2.07 -14.33 1.18
CA MET A 280 1.00 -14.01 2.14
C MET A 280 -0.34 -13.84 1.42
N MET A 281 -0.40 -13.16 0.27
CA MET A 281 -1.60 -13.05 -0.55
C MET A 281 -2.12 -14.43 -0.98
N LEU A 282 -1.25 -15.31 -1.51
CA LEU A 282 -1.63 -16.67 -1.91
C LEU A 282 -2.12 -17.52 -0.71
N ALA A 283 -1.46 -17.44 0.43
CA ALA A 283 -1.84 -18.14 1.66
C ALA A 283 -3.17 -17.63 2.25
N LEU A 284 -3.42 -16.32 2.21
CA LEU A 284 -4.70 -15.73 2.61
C LEU A 284 -5.83 -16.18 1.67
N ALA A 285 -5.62 -16.19 0.36
CA ALA A 285 -6.64 -16.66 -0.58
C ALA A 285 -6.93 -18.15 -0.43
N GLY A 286 -5.89 -19.00 -0.36
CA GLY A 286 -6.03 -20.43 -0.15
C GLY A 286 -6.69 -20.81 1.19
N SER A 287 -6.58 -19.96 2.22
CA SER A 287 -7.30 -20.12 3.50
C SER A 287 -8.71 -19.52 3.50
N GLY A 288 -9.28 -19.22 2.32
CA GLY A 288 -10.64 -18.68 2.16
C GLY A 288 -10.75 -17.17 2.42
N ARG A 289 -9.65 -16.48 2.75
CA ARG A 289 -9.61 -15.05 3.10
C ARG A 289 -9.29 -14.18 1.87
N ARG A 290 -9.93 -14.47 0.73
CA ARG A 290 -9.75 -13.78 -0.58
C ARG A 290 -9.77 -12.25 -0.49
N ALA A 291 -10.74 -11.69 0.23
CA ALA A 291 -10.86 -10.23 0.40
C ALA A 291 -9.64 -9.62 1.11
N ALA A 292 -9.10 -10.29 2.14
CA ALA A 292 -7.89 -9.85 2.84
C ALA A 292 -6.65 -9.93 1.94
N ALA A 293 -6.56 -10.92 1.05
CA ALA A 293 -5.46 -11.03 0.09
C ALA A 293 -5.48 -9.90 -0.96
N LEU A 294 -6.66 -9.54 -1.47
CA LEU A 294 -6.81 -8.43 -2.43
C LEU A 294 -6.64 -7.05 -1.75
N GLN A 295 -7.05 -6.91 -0.49
CA GLN A 295 -6.76 -5.74 0.33
C GLN A 295 -5.25 -5.57 0.55
N LEU A 296 -4.54 -6.65 0.89
CA LEU A 296 -3.08 -6.64 1.07
C LEU A 296 -2.34 -6.17 -0.19
N PHE A 297 -2.79 -6.61 -1.38
CA PHE A 297 -2.27 -6.08 -2.65
C PHE A 297 -2.47 -4.57 -2.80
N ALA A 298 -3.66 -4.06 -2.47
CA ALA A 298 -3.97 -2.64 -2.59
C ALA A 298 -3.13 -1.80 -1.61
N GLU A 299 -2.99 -2.25 -0.37
CA GLU A 299 -2.15 -1.62 0.65
C GLU A 299 -0.66 -1.63 0.26
N LEU A 300 -0.14 -2.77 -0.21
CA LEU A 300 1.24 -2.90 -0.68
C LEU A 300 1.52 -1.96 -1.87
N ARG A 301 0.62 -1.90 -2.85
CA ARG A 301 0.77 -1.02 -4.02
C ARG A 301 0.82 0.45 -3.63
N VAL A 302 -0.05 0.90 -2.72
CA VAL A 302 -0.01 2.26 -2.19
C VAL A 302 1.29 2.53 -1.43
N ARG A 303 1.77 1.55 -0.64
CA ARG A 303 3.00 1.68 0.14
C ARG A 303 4.25 1.75 -0.75
N LEU A 304 4.44 0.84 -1.71
CA LEU A 304 5.55 0.84 -2.67
C LEU A 304 5.62 2.16 -3.44
N ARG A 305 4.48 2.64 -3.94
CA ARG A 305 4.40 3.92 -4.66
C ARG A 305 4.71 5.13 -3.78
N ARG A 306 4.35 5.09 -2.48
CA ARG A 306 4.61 6.19 -1.53
C ARG A 306 6.06 6.22 -1.05
N GLU A 307 6.64 5.06 -0.74
CA GLU A 307 7.94 4.95 -0.04
C GLU A 307 9.12 4.75 -1.00
N LEU A 308 8.90 4.08 -2.14
CA LEU A 308 9.93 3.77 -3.13
C LEU A 308 9.67 4.38 -4.52
N GLY A 309 8.45 4.88 -4.79
CA GLY A 309 8.08 5.45 -6.09
C GLY A 309 7.86 4.44 -7.21
N VAL A 310 7.84 3.14 -6.89
CA VAL A 310 7.71 2.03 -7.87
C VAL A 310 6.31 1.41 -7.86
N GLU A 311 5.93 0.77 -8.96
CA GLU A 311 4.77 -0.13 -9.03
C GLU A 311 5.17 -1.57 -8.61
N PRO A 312 4.24 -2.43 -8.17
CA PRO A 312 4.55 -3.79 -7.75
C PRO A 312 5.18 -4.64 -8.86
N SER A 313 6.10 -5.49 -8.45
CA SER A 313 6.79 -6.49 -9.26
C SER A 313 5.84 -7.51 -9.90
N GLN A 314 6.36 -8.19 -10.93
CA GLN A 314 5.63 -9.23 -11.65
C GLN A 314 5.21 -10.41 -10.74
N GLU A 315 5.93 -10.69 -9.65
CA GLU A 315 5.59 -11.74 -8.70
C GLU A 315 4.31 -11.41 -7.92
N VAL A 316 4.19 -10.17 -7.43
CA VAL A 316 2.99 -9.67 -6.74
C VAL A 316 1.79 -9.62 -7.70
N TRP A 317 2.01 -9.22 -8.95
CA TRP A 317 0.96 -9.26 -9.99
C TRP A 317 0.51 -10.68 -10.35
N ARG A 318 1.44 -11.64 -10.47
CA ARG A 318 1.12 -13.06 -10.65
C ARG A 318 0.31 -13.60 -9.47
N ALA A 319 0.70 -13.27 -8.24
CA ALA A 319 -0.07 -13.65 -7.04
C ALA A 319 -1.50 -13.10 -7.10
N ARG A 320 -1.69 -11.81 -7.43
CA ARG A 320 -3.03 -11.23 -7.66
C ARG A 320 -3.81 -11.98 -8.74
N HIS A 321 -3.18 -12.27 -9.88
CA HIS A 321 -3.83 -12.96 -10.99
C HIS A 321 -4.31 -14.37 -10.59
N THR A 322 -3.44 -15.16 -9.94
CA THR A 322 -3.79 -16.49 -9.39
C THR A 322 -4.98 -16.43 -8.42
N ILE A 323 -5.03 -15.41 -7.57
CA ILE A 323 -6.16 -15.21 -6.66
C ILE A 323 -7.43 -14.91 -7.45
N LEU A 324 -7.36 -14.06 -8.47
CA LEU A 324 -8.52 -13.75 -9.30
C LEU A 324 -9.05 -15.00 -10.02
N THR A 325 -8.17 -15.83 -10.60
CA THR A 325 -8.54 -17.04 -11.34
C THR A 325 -8.99 -18.22 -10.46
N MET A 326 -8.66 -18.26 -9.16
CA MET A 326 -9.16 -19.30 -8.24
C MET A 326 -10.69 -19.41 -8.20
N ASP A 327 -11.45 -18.35 -8.52
CA ASP A 327 -12.93 -18.43 -8.62
C ASP A 327 -13.40 -19.23 -9.85
N ALA A 328 -12.63 -19.25 -10.95
CA ALA A 328 -13.06 -19.84 -12.21
C ALA A 328 -13.07 -21.38 -12.19
N GLY A 329 -12.31 -22.01 -11.27
CA GLY A 329 -12.32 -23.45 -11.05
C GLY A 329 -13.21 -23.92 -9.89
N ALA A 330 -13.77 -22.99 -9.10
CA ALA A 330 -14.48 -23.30 -7.85
C ALA A 330 -16.01 -23.39 -7.99
N SER A 331 -16.59 -23.10 -9.18
CA SER A 331 -18.04 -23.19 -9.42
C SER A 331 -18.54 -24.62 -9.70
N SER A 332 -17.86 -25.62 -9.15
CA SER A 332 -18.14 -27.06 -9.32
C SER A 332 -18.04 -27.79 -7.97
N GLY A 333 -18.72 -27.25 -6.95
CA GLY A 333 -18.77 -27.84 -5.61
C GLY A 333 -20.04 -27.41 -4.87
N GLU A 334 -20.75 -28.37 -4.30
CA GLU A 334 -22.01 -28.13 -3.57
C GLU A 334 -21.82 -27.20 -2.37
N PRO A 335 -22.79 -26.31 -2.07
CA PRO A 335 -22.77 -25.52 -0.85
C PRO A 335 -23.09 -26.41 0.37
N PRO A 336 -22.38 -26.26 1.51
CA PRO A 336 -22.72 -26.99 2.72
C PRO A 336 -24.04 -26.45 3.29
N VAL A 337 -25.01 -27.36 3.44
CA VAL A 337 -26.30 -27.06 4.09
C VAL A 337 -26.09 -26.65 5.55
N SER A 338 -26.65 -25.49 5.93
CA SER A 338 -26.76 -25.10 7.34
C SER A 338 -28.07 -24.37 7.62
N GLY A 339 -28.89 -24.98 8.48
CA GLY A 339 -29.55 -24.23 9.55
C GLY A 339 -30.74 -23.34 9.18
N ALA A 340 -31.86 -23.97 8.81
CA ALA A 340 -33.21 -23.62 9.27
C ALA A 340 -33.58 -22.14 9.50
N PHE A 341 -34.35 -21.56 8.57
CA PHE A 341 -35.58 -20.86 8.95
C PHE A 341 -36.65 -20.97 7.85
N LEU A 342 -37.78 -21.59 8.18
CA LEU A 342 -39.06 -21.42 7.49
C LEU A 342 -40.01 -20.72 8.47
N PRO A 343 -41.02 -20.01 7.97
CA PRO A 343 -42.32 -20.69 7.93
C PRO A 343 -43.00 -20.66 6.56
N SER A 344 -43.74 -21.74 6.33
CA SER A 344 -44.63 -22.04 5.20
C SER A 344 -45.81 -21.06 5.09
N SER A 345 -46.26 -20.77 3.86
CA SER A 345 -47.50 -21.38 3.30
C SER A 345 -48.08 -20.57 2.13
N GLY A 346 -48.44 -21.22 1.02
CA GLY A 346 -49.16 -20.57 -0.09
C GLY A 346 -48.90 -21.15 -1.48
N ALA A 347 -49.41 -22.36 -1.75
CA ALA A 347 -49.55 -22.99 -3.08
C ALA A 347 -50.99 -23.57 -3.16
N PRO A 348 -51.52 -24.05 -4.31
CA PRO A 348 -50.93 -24.23 -5.65
C PRO A 348 -51.67 -23.34 -6.70
N ASP A 349 -51.74 -23.56 -8.03
CA ASP A 349 -51.29 -24.66 -8.92
C ASP A 349 -51.14 -24.20 -10.38
N THR A 350 -50.18 -24.79 -11.13
CA THR A 350 -50.37 -25.39 -12.49
C THR A 350 -49.02 -25.87 -13.06
N LEU A 351 -48.99 -27.11 -13.57
CA LEU A 351 -47.84 -27.75 -14.22
C LEU A 351 -48.09 -28.06 -15.71
N VAL A 352 -47.39 -27.35 -16.60
CA VAL A 352 -46.89 -27.77 -17.94
C VAL A 352 -45.83 -26.73 -18.35
N ASP A 353 -44.75 -27.00 -19.07
CA ASP A 353 -44.32 -28.20 -19.81
C ASP A 353 -42.77 -28.27 -19.80
N LEU A 354 -42.18 -29.44 -20.06
CA LEU A 354 -40.72 -29.64 -20.12
C LEU A 354 -40.29 -30.11 -21.52
N ASP A 355 -39.75 -29.19 -22.34
CA ASP A 355 -38.57 -29.49 -23.16
C ASP A 355 -38.03 -28.24 -23.87
N GLY A 356 -36.75 -27.94 -23.63
CA GLY A 356 -36.01 -26.86 -24.29
C GLY A 356 -34.69 -26.57 -23.56
N PRO A 357 -33.54 -26.48 -24.26
CA PRO A 357 -32.30 -26.08 -23.61
C PRO A 357 -32.47 -24.66 -23.04
N PRO A 358 -32.03 -24.38 -21.81
CA PRO A 358 -32.17 -23.04 -21.24
C PRO A 358 -31.37 -22.07 -22.09
N ALA A 359 -32.08 -21.21 -22.82
CA ALA A 359 -31.49 -20.07 -23.52
C ALA A 359 -30.68 -19.27 -22.50
N ALA A 360 -29.43 -18.95 -22.84
CA ALA A 360 -28.52 -18.29 -21.92
C ALA A 360 -29.17 -17.02 -21.36
N GLU A 361 -29.46 -17.02 -20.05
CA GLU A 361 -29.88 -15.79 -19.37
C GLU A 361 -28.77 -14.75 -19.60
N PRO A 362 -29.07 -13.60 -20.23
CA PRO A 362 -28.07 -12.56 -20.36
C PRO A 362 -27.70 -12.12 -18.95
N LEU A 363 -26.40 -12.18 -18.63
CA LEU A 363 -25.82 -11.60 -17.43
C LEU A 363 -26.46 -10.24 -17.17
N ARG A 364 -27.25 -10.12 -16.10
CA ARG A 364 -27.95 -8.88 -15.75
C ARG A 364 -26.90 -7.78 -15.67
N VAL A 365 -26.94 -6.83 -16.62
CA VAL A 365 -26.01 -5.70 -16.65
C VAL A 365 -26.20 -4.91 -15.36
N ILE A 366 -25.20 -4.98 -14.48
CA ILE A 366 -25.23 -4.36 -13.16
C ILE A 366 -25.01 -2.85 -13.35
N ALA A 367 -26.11 -2.15 -13.61
CA ALA A 367 -26.23 -0.73 -13.96
C ALA A 367 -25.65 -0.31 -15.33
N THR A 368 -26.39 0.54 -16.04
CA THR A 368 -25.89 1.28 -17.20
C THR A 368 -24.82 2.29 -16.75
N PRO A 369 -23.65 2.39 -17.42
CA PRO A 369 -22.59 3.32 -17.00
C PRO A 369 -23.08 4.77 -16.93
N ALA A 370 -22.81 5.47 -15.83
CA ALA A 370 -23.20 6.86 -15.61
C ALA A 370 -22.00 7.69 -15.12
N GLN A 371 -20.98 7.83 -15.97
CA GLN A 371 -19.63 8.26 -15.56
C GLN A 371 -19.37 9.78 -15.61
N LEU A 372 -20.36 10.57 -16.03
CA LEU A 372 -20.18 12.00 -16.24
C LEU A 372 -19.86 12.73 -14.90
N PRO A 373 -18.80 13.56 -14.85
CA PRO A 373 -18.49 14.43 -13.70
C PRO A 373 -19.69 15.29 -13.29
N PRO A 374 -19.76 15.79 -12.04
CA PRO A 374 -20.85 16.69 -11.62
C PRO A 374 -20.93 17.93 -12.53
N PRO A 375 -22.15 18.42 -12.83
CA PRO A 375 -22.31 19.54 -13.74
C PRO A 375 -21.75 20.81 -13.09
N PRO A 376 -21.01 21.65 -13.84
CA PRO A 376 -20.45 22.89 -13.30
C PRO A 376 -21.56 23.84 -12.86
N GLN A 377 -21.44 24.40 -11.65
CA GLN A 377 -22.38 25.42 -11.12
C GLN A 377 -21.59 26.58 -10.47
N PRO A 378 -21.98 27.84 -10.70
CA PRO A 378 -22.90 28.30 -11.74
C PRO A 378 -22.33 28.11 -13.16
N PHE A 379 -23.20 27.82 -14.13
CA PHE A 379 -22.86 27.78 -15.56
C PHE A 379 -23.70 28.84 -16.28
N VAL A 380 -23.05 29.67 -17.09
CA VAL A 380 -23.64 30.88 -17.68
C VAL A 380 -23.23 30.98 -19.15
N GLY A 381 -24.19 31.38 -20.00
CA GLY A 381 -23.96 31.61 -21.41
C GLY A 381 -23.86 30.33 -22.26
N ARG A 382 -23.21 30.47 -23.43
CA ARG A 382 -22.90 29.39 -24.39
C ARG A 382 -24.07 28.80 -25.19
N GLY A 383 -25.18 29.52 -25.35
CA GLY A 383 -26.35 29.06 -26.13
C GLY A 383 -25.98 28.53 -27.52
N GLU A 384 -25.36 29.36 -28.35
CA GLU A 384 -24.93 28.98 -29.71
C GLU A 384 -24.05 27.72 -29.78
N GLN A 385 -23.21 27.50 -28.75
CA GLN A 385 -22.33 26.33 -28.70
C GLN A 385 -23.05 25.08 -28.18
N LEU A 386 -24.11 25.23 -27.39
CA LEU A 386 -25.03 24.13 -27.05
C LEU A 386 -25.88 23.77 -28.27
N ASP A 387 -26.49 24.74 -28.95
CA ASP A 387 -27.28 24.53 -30.17
C ASP A 387 -26.46 23.81 -31.28
N ALA A 388 -25.17 24.16 -31.41
CA ALA A 388 -24.24 23.52 -32.33
C ALA A 388 -23.88 22.06 -31.95
N LEU A 389 -23.98 21.69 -30.67
CA LEU A 389 -23.84 20.31 -30.19
C LEU A 389 -25.17 19.54 -30.32
N ASP A 390 -26.31 20.17 -30.08
CA ASP A 390 -27.64 19.59 -30.29
C ASP A 390 -27.88 19.23 -31.77
N ALA A 391 -27.30 20.01 -32.69
CA ALA A 391 -27.27 19.71 -34.12
C ALA A 391 -26.52 18.41 -34.47
N LEU A 392 -25.74 17.82 -33.55
CA LEU A 392 -25.07 16.51 -33.73
C LEU A 392 -25.99 15.32 -33.42
N LEU A 393 -27.06 15.53 -32.66
CA LEU A 393 -28.06 14.50 -32.35
C LEU A 393 -29.07 14.30 -33.48
N ARG A 394 -29.21 15.29 -34.37
CA ARG A 394 -30.13 15.22 -35.51
C ARG A 394 -29.60 14.21 -36.54
N PRO A 395 -30.41 13.23 -36.97
CA PRO A 395 -29.96 12.24 -37.95
C PRO A 395 -29.59 12.93 -39.26
N ARG A 396 -28.31 12.84 -39.63
CA ARG A 396 -27.83 13.23 -40.97
C ARG A 396 -28.32 12.13 -41.92
N GLY A 397 -29.19 12.49 -42.85
CA GLY A 397 -29.98 11.54 -43.63
C GLY A 397 -29.16 10.50 -44.41
N THR A 398 -29.80 9.35 -44.64
CA THR A 398 -29.31 8.05 -45.16
C THR A 398 -28.62 7.15 -44.13
N ASP A 399 -28.97 5.85 -44.18
CA ASP A 399 -28.71 4.79 -43.18
C ASP A 399 -27.24 4.38 -42.95
N THR A 400 -26.29 5.20 -43.42
CA THR A 400 -24.84 4.91 -43.37
C THR A 400 -24.02 6.07 -42.78
N ALA A 401 -24.65 6.98 -42.04
CA ALA A 401 -23.96 8.08 -41.39
C ALA A 401 -22.89 7.58 -40.38
N PRO A 402 -21.64 8.10 -40.43
CA PRO A 402 -20.62 7.79 -39.43
C PRO A 402 -21.00 8.33 -38.05
N VAL A 403 -20.32 7.81 -37.03
CA VAL A 403 -20.44 8.22 -35.62
C VAL A 403 -20.47 9.75 -35.50
N GLY A 404 -21.42 10.27 -34.71
CA GLY A 404 -21.48 11.70 -34.43
C GLY A 404 -20.29 12.13 -33.58
N ILE A 405 -19.29 12.77 -34.19
CA ILE A 405 -18.10 13.27 -33.47
C ILE A 405 -18.17 14.79 -33.36
N GLY A 406 -18.28 15.29 -32.13
CA GLY A 406 -18.20 16.71 -31.80
C GLY A 406 -16.84 17.06 -31.20
N ILE A 407 -16.17 18.10 -31.71
CA ILE A 407 -14.87 18.56 -31.22
C ILE A 407 -15.03 19.97 -30.63
N VAL A 408 -15.06 20.05 -29.31
CA VAL A 408 -15.11 21.29 -28.52
C VAL A 408 -13.68 21.81 -28.33
N HIS A 409 -13.27 22.79 -29.13
CA HIS A 409 -11.88 23.27 -29.12
C HIS A 409 -11.73 24.76 -28.83
N GLY A 410 -10.59 25.15 -28.27
CA GLY A 410 -10.32 26.56 -27.93
C GLY A 410 -9.24 26.75 -26.87
N PRO A 411 -8.87 28.01 -26.57
CA PRO A 411 -7.82 28.39 -25.62
C PRO A 411 -7.98 27.73 -24.23
N PRO A 412 -6.92 27.65 -23.40
CA PRO A 412 -7.05 27.22 -22.00
C PRO A 412 -8.07 28.07 -21.24
N GLU A 413 -8.65 27.52 -20.16
CA GLU A 413 -9.54 28.21 -19.21
C GLU A 413 -10.89 28.72 -19.77
N THR A 414 -11.17 28.57 -21.06
CA THR A 414 -12.45 28.98 -21.71
C THR A 414 -13.69 28.15 -21.31
N GLY A 415 -13.52 27.09 -20.51
CA GLY A 415 -14.61 26.26 -20.01
C GLY A 415 -15.07 25.12 -20.94
N LYS A 416 -14.21 24.63 -21.85
CA LYS A 416 -14.54 23.52 -22.78
C LYS A 416 -15.11 22.28 -22.07
N SER A 417 -14.41 21.77 -21.07
CA SER A 417 -14.84 20.64 -20.23
C SER A 417 -16.17 20.93 -19.53
N ALA A 418 -16.33 22.14 -19.01
CA ALA A 418 -17.57 22.58 -18.38
C ALA A 418 -18.76 22.60 -19.36
N LEU A 419 -18.57 23.10 -20.59
CA LEU A 419 -19.57 23.06 -21.65
C LEU A 419 -19.93 21.62 -22.02
N ALA A 420 -18.92 20.77 -22.25
CA ALA A 420 -19.14 19.40 -22.69
C ALA A 420 -19.83 18.54 -21.62
N VAL A 421 -19.45 18.68 -20.34
CA VAL A 421 -20.16 18.05 -19.20
C VAL A 421 -21.58 18.60 -19.08
N ARG A 422 -21.79 19.93 -19.18
CA ARG A 422 -23.13 20.54 -19.09
C ARG A 422 -24.06 20.00 -20.19
N TRP A 423 -23.58 19.92 -21.42
CA TRP A 423 -24.32 19.36 -22.55
C TRP A 423 -24.64 17.87 -22.36
N ALA A 424 -23.64 17.08 -21.93
CA ALA A 424 -23.77 15.65 -21.69
C ALA A 424 -24.77 15.31 -20.56
N HIS A 425 -24.93 16.19 -19.56
CA HIS A 425 -25.97 16.06 -18.53
C HIS A 425 -27.38 16.33 -19.06
N GLY A 426 -27.54 17.24 -20.02
CA GLY A 426 -28.84 17.54 -20.64
C GLY A 426 -29.39 16.39 -21.47
N HIS A 427 -28.52 15.70 -22.21
CA HIS A 427 -28.88 14.67 -23.19
C HIS A 427 -28.74 13.23 -22.67
N ARG A 428 -28.72 13.02 -21.34
CA ARG A 428 -28.60 11.66 -20.74
C ARG A 428 -29.70 10.70 -21.19
N ALA A 429 -30.90 11.22 -21.45
CA ALA A 429 -32.06 10.41 -21.85
C ALA A 429 -31.93 9.84 -23.27
N ASP A 430 -31.14 10.48 -24.15
CA ASP A 430 -30.97 10.05 -25.55
C ASP A 430 -30.02 8.85 -25.70
N PHE A 431 -29.24 8.56 -24.65
CA PHE A 431 -28.23 7.49 -24.57
C PHE A 431 -28.59 6.49 -23.45
N PRO A 432 -29.60 5.62 -23.67
CA PRO A 432 -30.12 4.73 -22.64
C PRO A 432 -29.13 3.66 -22.17
N ASP A 433 -28.18 3.26 -23.02
CA ASP A 433 -27.17 2.25 -22.68
C ASP A 433 -26.10 2.81 -21.72
N GLY A 434 -25.90 4.13 -21.67
CA GLY A 434 -25.08 4.81 -20.68
C GLY A 434 -24.19 5.94 -21.22
N GLN A 435 -23.43 6.55 -20.32
CA GLN A 435 -22.43 7.57 -20.61
C GLN A 435 -21.06 7.20 -20.02
N LEU A 436 -20.03 7.21 -20.87
CA LEU A 436 -18.64 6.90 -20.55
C LEU A 436 -17.81 8.20 -20.53
N TYR A 437 -16.88 8.31 -19.57
CA TYR A 437 -16.06 9.52 -19.39
C TYR A 437 -14.58 9.20 -19.19
N ALA A 438 -13.70 9.91 -19.91
CA ALA A 438 -12.26 9.85 -19.73
C ALA A 438 -11.59 11.23 -19.85
N ASP A 439 -10.84 11.60 -18.82
CA ASP A 439 -9.80 12.63 -18.87
C ASP A 439 -8.55 12.03 -19.55
N LEU A 440 -8.16 12.60 -20.69
CA LEU A 440 -7.04 12.18 -21.53
C LEU A 440 -5.73 12.91 -21.21
N ARG A 441 -5.77 13.97 -20.39
CA ARG A 441 -4.60 14.73 -19.89
C ARG A 441 -3.66 15.25 -20.97
N GLY A 442 -4.17 15.52 -22.15
CA GLY A 442 -3.41 15.95 -23.33
C GLY A 442 -2.71 17.30 -23.19
N SER A 443 -3.01 18.07 -22.14
CA SER A 443 -2.30 19.29 -21.77
C SER A 443 -1.35 19.16 -20.57
N GLY A 444 -1.22 17.96 -20.00
CA GLY A 444 -0.21 17.62 -19.01
C GLY A 444 1.11 17.15 -19.65
N THR A 445 2.09 16.79 -18.81
CA THR A 445 3.39 16.25 -19.26
C THR A 445 3.35 14.78 -19.69
N ALA A 446 2.26 14.06 -19.40
CA ALA A 446 2.05 12.67 -19.76
C ALA A 446 0.56 12.41 -20.08
N PRO A 447 0.16 12.49 -21.37
CA PRO A 447 -1.18 12.11 -21.81
C PRO A 447 -1.50 10.65 -21.52
N VAL A 448 -2.77 10.32 -21.28
CA VAL A 448 -3.19 8.94 -20.96
C VAL A 448 -3.18 8.08 -22.25
N PRO A 449 -2.48 6.93 -22.27
CA PRO A 449 -2.45 6.07 -23.45
C PRO A 449 -3.82 5.43 -23.72
N PRO A 450 -4.26 5.28 -24.98
CA PRO A 450 -5.60 4.79 -25.32
C PRO A 450 -5.96 3.42 -24.73
N GLY A 451 -5.02 2.47 -24.67
CA GLY A 451 -5.25 1.15 -24.07
C GLY A 451 -5.72 1.21 -22.62
N THR A 452 -5.19 2.14 -21.81
CA THR A 452 -5.63 2.35 -20.42
C THR A 452 -7.05 2.92 -20.33
N VAL A 453 -7.47 3.73 -21.32
CA VAL A 453 -8.84 4.27 -21.39
C VAL A 453 -9.82 3.19 -21.84
N LEU A 454 -9.47 2.42 -22.88
CA LEU A 454 -10.26 1.27 -23.36
C LEU A 454 -10.45 0.23 -22.25
N ALA A 455 -9.40 -0.10 -21.51
CA ALA A 455 -9.49 -1.04 -20.40
C ALA A 455 -10.50 -0.59 -19.33
N ARG A 456 -10.51 0.71 -18.99
CA ARG A 456 -11.50 1.30 -18.07
C ARG A 456 -12.91 1.25 -18.65
N PHE A 457 -13.11 1.57 -19.92
CA PHE A 457 -14.42 1.50 -20.57
C PHE A 457 -14.94 0.06 -20.64
N LEU A 458 -14.11 -0.91 -21.05
CA LEU A 458 -14.45 -2.33 -21.08
C LEU A 458 -14.84 -2.86 -19.69
N HIS A 459 -14.05 -2.56 -18.64
CA HIS A 459 -14.41 -2.90 -17.26
C HIS A 459 -15.76 -2.30 -16.85
N SER A 460 -16.04 -1.07 -17.27
CA SER A 460 -17.31 -0.38 -17.00
C SER A 460 -18.50 -0.97 -17.77
N LEU A 461 -18.26 -1.60 -18.91
CA LEU A 461 -19.24 -2.35 -19.71
C LEU A 461 -19.43 -3.80 -19.22
N GLY A 462 -18.81 -4.16 -18.08
CA GLY A 462 -18.92 -5.48 -17.46
C GLY A 462 -17.88 -6.51 -17.90
N VAL A 463 -16.89 -6.14 -18.71
CA VAL A 463 -15.77 -7.03 -19.08
C VAL A 463 -14.87 -7.24 -17.86
N ARG A 464 -14.81 -8.46 -17.36
CA ARG A 464 -14.01 -8.82 -16.17
C ARG A 464 -12.51 -8.74 -16.51
N ASP A 465 -11.68 -8.42 -15.52
CA ASP A 465 -10.20 -8.29 -15.66
C ASP A 465 -9.50 -9.46 -16.37
N ALA A 466 -10.06 -10.68 -16.34
CA ALA A 466 -9.53 -11.85 -17.03
C ALA A 466 -9.81 -11.91 -18.57
N TRP A 467 -10.67 -11.03 -19.09
CA TRP A 467 -11.04 -10.93 -20.52
C TRP A 467 -10.59 -9.61 -21.14
N LEU A 468 -9.83 -8.81 -20.40
CA LEU A 468 -9.26 -7.55 -20.84
C LEU A 468 -8.00 -7.85 -21.68
N PRO A 469 -7.95 -7.47 -22.97
CA PRO A 469 -6.79 -7.79 -23.81
C PRO A 469 -5.53 -7.03 -23.40
N ASP A 470 -4.37 -7.66 -23.61
CA ASP A 470 -3.06 -7.09 -23.29
C ASP A 470 -2.63 -5.98 -24.27
N THR A 471 -3.14 -6.01 -25.51
CA THR A 471 -2.81 -5.01 -26.54
C THR A 471 -3.88 -3.93 -26.68
N THR A 472 -3.48 -2.74 -27.15
CA THR A 472 -4.42 -1.64 -27.39
C THR A 472 -5.33 -1.96 -28.59
N GLU A 473 -4.82 -2.67 -29.59
CA GLU A 473 -5.50 -3.07 -30.81
C GLU A 473 -6.63 -4.08 -30.52
N GLU A 474 -6.37 -5.12 -29.72
CA GLU A 474 -7.41 -6.08 -29.32
C GLU A 474 -8.46 -5.42 -28.41
N ALA A 475 -8.03 -4.53 -27.49
CA ALA A 475 -8.95 -3.75 -26.67
C ALA A 475 -9.86 -2.84 -27.52
N GLN A 476 -9.37 -2.28 -28.64
CA GLN A 476 -10.21 -1.55 -29.61
C GLN A 476 -11.25 -2.45 -30.27
N VAL A 477 -10.84 -3.63 -30.73
CA VAL A 477 -11.76 -4.60 -31.37
C VAL A 477 -12.84 -5.04 -30.40
N LEU A 478 -12.48 -5.44 -29.18
CA LEU A 478 -13.44 -5.82 -28.15
C LEU A 478 -14.36 -4.66 -27.76
N PHE A 479 -13.83 -3.45 -27.63
CA PHE A 479 -14.63 -2.26 -27.31
C PHE A 479 -15.68 -1.98 -28.39
N ARG A 480 -15.29 -2.04 -29.67
CA ARG A 480 -16.21 -1.85 -30.81
C ARG A 480 -17.30 -2.92 -30.84
N SER A 481 -16.98 -4.17 -30.52
CA SER A 481 -17.98 -5.25 -30.40
C SER A 481 -18.95 -5.03 -29.24
N MET A 482 -18.48 -4.54 -28.08
CA MET A 482 -19.30 -4.30 -26.89
C MET A 482 -20.26 -3.11 -27.01
N VAL A 483 -19.94 -2.11 -27.85
CA VAL A 483 -20.79 -0.94 -28.13
C VAL A 483 -21.56 -1.04 -29.45
N ALA A 484 -21.47 -2.19 -30.14
CA ALA A 484 -22.26 -2.45 -31.33
C ALA A 484 -23.74 -2.62 -30.99
N GLY A 485 -24.63 -2.01 -31.79
CA GLY A 485 -26.08 -2.05 -31.57
C GLY A 485 -26.59 -1.31 -30.33
N ARG A 486 -25.73 -0.55 -29.64
CA ARG A 486 -26.03 0.23 -28.42
C ARG A 486 -25.80 1.72 -28.64
N ARG A 487 -26.44 2.56 -27.83
CA ARG A 487 -26.37 4.03 -27.88
C ARG A 487 -25.69 4.60 -26.64
N PHE A 488 -24.37 4.73 -26.70
CA PHE A 488 -23.56 5.38 -25.68
C PHE A 488 -23.19 6.82 -26.04
N LEU A 489 -23.07 7.65 -25.01
CA LEU A 489 -22.36 8.92 -25.06
C LEU A 489 -20.93 8.74 -24.53
N LEU A 490 -19.93 9.04 -25.33
CA LEU A 490 -18.52 9.09 -24.90
C LEU A 490 -18.09 10.55 -24.74
N LEU A 491 -17.65 10.94 -23.54
CA LEU A 491 -17.02 12.23 -23.29
C LEU A 491 -15.51 12.05 -23.04
N LEU A 492 -14.71 12.52 -24.00
CA LEU A 492 -13.25 12.46 -24.02
C LEU A 492 -12.68 13.87 -23.76
N ASP A 493 -12.22 14.12 -22.54
CA ASP A 493 -11.82 15.44 -22.07
C ASP A 493 -10.30 15.66 -22.21
N ASP A 494 -9.89 16.85 -22.63
CA ASP A 494 -8.49 17.27 -22.83
C ASP A 494 -7.66 16.33 -23.74
N ALA A 495 -8.15 16.02 -24.94
CA ALA A 495 -7.41 15.24 -25.94
C ALA A 495 -6.16 15.99 -26.47
N ALA A 496 -5.02 15.28 -26.53
CA ALA A 496 -3.76 15.82 -27.08
C ALA A 496 -3.79 15.88 -28.62
N ASP A 497 -4.13 14.76 -29.26
CA ASP A 497 -3.94 14.56 -30.70
C ASP A 497 -5.03 13.69 -31.36
N PRO A 498 -5.16 13.72 -32.71
CA PRO A 498 -6.15 12.92 -33.44
C PRO A 498 -5.99 11.40 -33.36
N ALA A 499 -4.79 10.86 -33.11
CA ALA A 499 -4.56 9.43 -33.02
C ALA A 499 -5.04 8.87 -31.67
N GLN A 500 -4.79 9.59 -30.58
CA GLN A 500 -5.32 9.27 -29.25
C GLN A 500 -6.84 9.11 -29.27
N VAL A 501 -7.56 10.00 -29.96
CA VAL A 501 -9.01 9.95 -30.10
C VAL A 501 -9.46 8.82 -31.04
N ARG A 502 -8.80 8.64 -32.19
CA ARG A 502 -9.17 7.61 -33.19
C ARG A 502 -9.16 6.20 -32.62
N ALA A 503 -8.24 5.92 -31.69
CA ALA A 503 -8.18 4.66 -30.94
C ALA A 503 -9.38 4.44 -30.00
N LEU A 504 -10.16 5.48 -29.68
CA LEU A 504 -11.32 5.41 -28.76
C LEU A 504 -12.67 5.49 -29.47
N LEU A 505 -12.67 5.60 -30.80
CA LEU A 505 -13.91 5.73 -31.56
C LEU A 505 -14.69 4.40 -31.63
N PRO A 506 -16.00 4.38 -31.28
CA PRO A 506 -16.87 3.28 -31.61
C PRO A 506 -16.95 3.16 -33.14
N GLY A 507 -17.13 1.94 -33.65
CA GLY A 507 -17.19 1.69 -35.10
C GLY A 507 -18.61 1.79 -35.68
N THR A 508 -19.61 2.03 -34.83
CA THR A 508 -21.03 1.78 -35.12
C THR A 508 -21.90 3.05 -35.01
N PRO A 509 -22.86 3.26 -35.93
CA PRO A 509 -23.81 4.37 -35.84
C PRO A 509 -24.67 4.26 -34.58
N GLY A 510 -25.22 5.40 -34.13
CA GLY A 510 -26.03 5.50 -32.91
C GLY A 510 -25.25 5.87 -31.64
N ASN A 511 -23.92 5.77 -31.66
CA ASN A 511 -23.04 6.33 -30.63
C ASN A 511 -22.65 7.78 -30.95
N LEU A 512 -22.43 8.60 -29.91
CA LEU A 512 -21.93 9.97 -30.04
C LEU A 512 -20.65 10.15 -29.22
N VAL A 513 -19.64 10.80 -29.81
CA VAL A 513 -18.34 11.08 -29.19
C VAL A 513 -18.13 12.58 -29.09
N LEU A 514 -18.09 13.10 -27.88
CA LEU A 514 -17.78 14.49 -27.59
C LEU A 514 -16.34 14.60 -27.08
N VAL A 515 -15.52 15.33 -27.81
CA VAL A 515 -14.08 15.49 -27.53
C VAL A 515 -13.80 16.93 -27.16
N THR A 516 -13.10 17.18 -26.05
CA THR A 516 -12.56 18.51 -25.74
C THR A 516 -11.06 18.54 -26.04
N SER A 517 -10.55 19.66 -26.59
CA SER A 517 -9.10 19.82 -26.80
C SER A 517 -8.68 21.29 -26.84
N ARG A 518 -7.40 21.56 -26.59
CA ARG A 518 -6.80 22.88 -26.84
C ARG A 518 -6.54 23.11 -28.34
N ALA A 519 -6.27 22.03 -29.09
CA ALA A 519 -6.03 22.04 -30.53
C ALA A 519 -7.33 21.83 -31.33
N PRO A 520 -7.41 22.27 -32.59
CA PRO A 520 -8.60 22.08 -33.43
C PRO A 520 -8.77 20.65 -33.98
N LEU A 521 -7.83 19.73 -33.71
CA LEU A 521 -7.83 18.31 -34.12
C LEU A 521 -8.28 18.08 -35.58
N THR A 522 -7.74 18.86 -36.52
CA THR A 522 -8.16 18.87 -37.93
C THR A 522 -8.12 17.50 -38.60
N GLY A 523 -7.19 16.62 -38.19
CA GLY A 523 -7.09 15.24 -38.67
C GLY A 523 -8.24 14.30 -38.29
N LEU A 524 -9.20 14.74 -37.46
CA LEU A 524 -10.48 14.04 -37.22
C LEU A 524 -11.62 14.58 -38.11
N VAL A 525 -11.54 15.86 -38.49
CA VAL A 525 -12.51 16.50 -39.39
C VAL A 525 -12.38 15.94 -40.79
N THR A 526 -11.14 15.76 -41.27
CA THR A 526 -10.84 15.34 -42.64
C THR A 526 -11.04 13.85 -42.91
N ARG A 527 -11.00 13.00 -41.88
CA ARG A 527 -11.08 11.53 -42.03
C ARG A 527 -12.36 10.93 -41.45
N GLU A 528 -12.89 11.48 -40.35
CA GLU A 528 -14.07 10.95 -39.66
C GLU A 528 -15.27 11.92 -39.68
N GLY A 529 -15.21 13.01 -40.45
CA GLY A 529 -16.34 13.94 -40.61
C GLY A 529 -16.72 14.74 -39.36
N ALA A 530 -15.80 14.83 -38.40
CA ALA A 530 -16.06 15.44 -37.09
C ALA A 530 -16.45 16.92 -37.20
N THR A 531 -17.45 17.33 -36.43
CA THR A 531 -17.96 18.71 -36.41
C THR A 531 -17.27 19.49 -35.30
N ARG A 532 -16.74 20.68 -35.62
CA ARG A 532 -16.00 21.52 -34.67
C ARG A 532 -16.89 22.59 -34.06
N VAL A 533 -16.85 22.71 -32.75
CA VAL A 533 -17.46 23.79 -31.97
C VAL A 533 -16.33 24.58 -31.30
N ARG A 534 -16.15 25.85 -31.71
CA ARG A 534 -15.11 26.73 -31.18
C ARG A 534 -15.61 27.42 -29.90
N VAL A 535 -14.86 27.29 -28.81
CA VAL A 535 -15.15 27.97 -27.54
C VAL A 535 -14.10 29.06 -27.29
N GLY A 536 -14.51 30.32 -27.42
CA GLY A 536 -13.71 31.50 -27.05
C GLY A 536 -13.85 31.88 -25.57
N PRO A 537 -13.39 33.08 -25.17
CA PRO A 537 -13.82 33.72 -23.93
C PRO A 537 -15.35 33.89 -23.87
N LEU A 538 -15.88 34.31 -22.72
CA LEU A 538 -17.29 34.71 -22.59
C LEU A 538 -17.52 36.07 -23.26
N LEU A 539 -18.77 36.34 -23.64
CA LEU A 539 -19.21 37.69 -23.99
C LEU A 539 -19.21 38.58 -22.72
N PRO A 540 -19.13 39.92 -22.84
CA PRO A 540 -19.15 40.82 -21.68
C PRO A 540 -20.39 40.62 -20.79
N GLY A 541 -21.59 40.51 -21.38
CA GLY A 541 -22.83 40.25 -20.64
C GLY A 541 -22.85 38.89 -19.93
N GLU A 542 -22.35 37.84 -20.57
CA GLU A 542 -22.19 36.51 -19.94
C GLU A 542 -21.16 36.54 -18.79
N SER A 543 -20.14 37.39 -18.90
CA SER A 543 -19.12 37.56 -17.86
C SER A 543 -19.69 38.24 -16.61
N CYS A 544 -20.53 39.28 -16.79
CA CYS A 544 -21.24 39.92 -15.68
C CYS A 544 -22.24 38.96 -15.03
N ALA A 545 -23.02 38.22 -15.82
CA ALA A 545 -23.94 37.21 -15.28
C ALA A 545 -23.23 36.06 -14.53
N LEU A 546 -21.96 35.74 -14.88
CA LEU A 546 -21.13 34.83 -14.10
C LEU A 546 -20.65 35.46 -12.78
N LEU A 547 -20.33 36.76 -12.77
CA LEU A 547 -20.03 37.50 -11.54
C LEU A 547 -21.26 37.61 -10.62
N ASP A 548 -22.45 37.87 -11.16
CA ASP A 548 -23.72 37.89 -10.42
C ASP A 548 -23.93 36.57 -9.67
N ALA A 549 -23.70 35.44 -10.35
CA ALA A 549 -23.86 34.11 -9.78
C ALA A 549 -22.76 33.71 -8.78
N CYS A 550 -21.62 34.41 -8.76
CA CYS A 550 -20.50 34.14 -7.84
C CYS A 550 -20.42 35.12 -6.65
N LEU A 551 -20.83 36.38 -6.81
CA LEU A 551 -20.73 37.44 -5.81
C LEU A 551 -22.09 37.93 -5.28
N GLY A 552 -23.18 37.54 -5.94
CA GLY A 552 -24.54 38.02 -5.69
C GLY A 552 -24.85 39.29 -6.49
N ALA A 553 -26.00 39.30 -7.16
CA ALA A 553 -26.43 40.38 -8.06
C ALA A 553 -26.41 41.79 -7.42
N HIS A 554 -26.64 41.89 -6.10
CA HIS A 554 -26.58 43.18 -5.39
C HIS A 554 -25.18 43.82 -5.44
N ARG A 555 -24.08 43.05 -5.40
CA ARG A 555 -22.72 43.63 -5.44
C ARG A 555 -22.35 44.11 -6.84
N VAL A 556 -22.75 43.36 -7.86
CA VAL A 556 -22.47 43.68 -9.27
C VAL A 556 -23.35 44.86 -9.75
N ALA A 557 -24.63 44.89 -9.36
CA ALA A 557 -25.52 46.00 -9.68
C ALA A 557 -25.14 47.34 -9.02
N ALA A 558 -24.38 47.30 -7.91
CA ALA A 558 -23.88 48.50 -7.22
C ALA A 558 -22.65 49.14 -7.91
N GLU A 559 -21.80 48.34 -8.55
CA GLU A 559 -20.56 48.77 -9.24
C GLU A 559 -20.47 48.13 -10.65
N PRO A 560 -21.40 48.45 -11.59
CA PRO A 560 -21.53 47.72 -12.85
C PRO A 560 -20.41 48.00 -13.86
N ALA A 561 -19.79 49.19 -13.80
CA ALA A 561 -18.65 49.54 -14.67
C ALA A 561 -17.40 48.77 -14.24
N GLU A 562 -17.13 48.75 -12.94
CA GLU A 562 -16.03 48.04 -12.30
C GLU A 562 -16.17 46.52 -12.45
N ALA A 563 -17.40 45.97 -12.41
CA ALA A 563 -17.64 44.56 -12.72
C ALA A 563 -17.25 44.20 -14.18
N GLY A 564 -17.56 45.09 -15.13
CA GLY A 564 -17.15 44.94 -16.53
C GLY A 564 -15.63 45.00 -16.71
N GLU A 565 -14.96 45.95 -16.04
CA GLU A 565 -13.51 46.07 -16.05
C GLU A 565 -12.82 44.87 -15.38
N PHE A 566 -13.34 44.40 -14.24
CA PHE A 566 -12.89 43.19 -13.55
C PHE A 566 -12.94 41.96 -14.48
N ALA A 567 -14.04 41.79 -15.22
CA ALA A 567 -14.16 40.72 -16.22
C ALA A 567 -13.13 40.85 -17.37
N ALA A 568 -12.87 42.06 -17.85
CA ALA A 568 -11.87 42.33 -18.88
C ALA A 568 -10.42 42.10 -18.37
N LEU A 569 -10.12 42.43 -17.11
CA LEU A 569 -8.88 42.08 -16.43
C LEU A 569 -8.73 40.56 -16.18
N CYS A 570 -9.83 39.82 -16.09
CA CYS A 570 -9.84 38.36 -16.16
C CYS A 570 -9.84 37.81 -17.61
N GLY A 571 -9.75 38.67 -18.63
CA GLY A 571 -9.73 38.26 -20.04
C GLY A 571 -11.02 37.58 -20.53
N HIS A 572 -12.14 37.81 -19.84
CA HIS A 572 -13.42 37.11 -20.03
C HIS A 572 -13.32 35.56 -19.95
N LEU A 573 -12.33 35.03 -19.24
CA LEU A 573 -12.14 33.58 -19.05
C LEU A 573 -12.95 33.09 -17.83
N PRO A 574 -13.88 32.10 -17.99
CA PRO A 574 -14.72 31.61 -16.89
C PRO A 574 -13.96 31.20 -15.63
N LEU A 575 -12.83 30.50 -15.78
CA LEU A 575 -12.05 30.03 -14.62
C LEU A 575 -11.32 31.18 -13.91
N ALA A 576 -10.73 32.11 -14.66
CA ALA A 576 -10.08 33.30 -14.09
C ALA A 576 -11.08 34.18 -13.33
N ILE A 577 -12.27 34.42 -13.92
CA ILE A 577 -13.38 35.14 -13.28
C ILE A 577 -13.77 34.45 -11.96
N ARG A 578 -14.00 33.13 -11.98
CA ARG A 578 -14.35 32.36 -10.78
C ARG A 578 -13.26 32.41 -9.70
N LYS A 579 -11.99 32.24 -10.06
CA LYS A 579 -10.85 32.31 -9.12
C LYS A 579 -10.74 33.70 -8.47
N ALA A 580 -10.89 34.77 -9.27
CA ALA A 580 -10.85 36.14 -8.77
C ALA A 580 -12.08 36.48 -7.90
N ALA A 581 -13.28 36.08 -8.34
CA ALA A 581 -14.53 36.27 -7.59
C ALA A 581 -14.53 35.51 -6.25
N ALA A 582 -14.04 34.27 -6.20
CA ALA A 582 -13.94 33.50 -4.96
C ALA A 582 -13.06 34.21 -3.90
N ARG A 583 -11.94 34.81 -4.31
CA ARG A 583 -11.09 35.62 -3.42
C ARG A 583 -11.80 36.90 -2.95
N LEU A 584 -12.56 37.57 -3.83
CA LEU A 584 -13.35 38.75 -3.48
C LEU A 584 -14.60 38.43 -2.61
N ALA A 585 -15.09 37.19 -2.65
CA ALA A 585 -16.13 36.70 -1.76
C ALA A 585 -15.59 36.43 -0.34
N ALA A 586 -14.35 35.92 -0.22
CA ALA A 586 -13.68 35.71 1.07
C ALA A 586 -13.37 37.05 1.78
N SER A 587 -13.04 38.10 1.03
CA SER A 587 -12.77 39.44 1.57
C SER A 587 -14.02 40.33 1.57
N GLN A 588 -14.94 40.08 2.50
CA GLN A 588 -16.26 40.73 2.56
C GLN A 588 -16.26 42.28 2.65
N GLN A 589 -15.13 42.92 2.98
CA GLN A 589 -15.01 44.38 3.10
C GLN A 589 -14.38 45.08 1.88
N VAL A 590 -14.04 44.35 0.80
CA VAL A 590 -13.38 44.92 -0.39
C VAL A 590 -14.42 45.21 -1.49
N SER A 591 -14.44 46.44 -2.01
CA SER A 591 -15.29 46.83 -3.15
C SER A 591 -14.75 46.32 -4.49
N LEU A 592 -15.59 46.27 -5.53
CA LEU A 592 -15.17 45.83 -6.86
C LEU A 592 -14.07 46.75 -7.41
N ARG A 593 -14.21 48.07 -7.22
CA ARG A 593 -13.19 49.07 -7.58
C ARG A 593 -11.81 48.76 -7.01
N VAL A 594 -11.69 48.41 -5.72
CA VAL A 594 -10.40 48.11 -5.09
C VAL A 594 -9.81 46.80 -5.63
N ALA A 595 -10.65 45.83 -5.98
CA ALA A 595 -10.20 44.58 -6.59
C ALA A 595 -9.72 44.76 -8.04
N VAL A 596 -10.35 45.63 -8.83
CA VAL A 596 -9.90 46.07 -10.16
C VAL A 596 -8.50 46.69 -10.07
N ASP A 597 -8.33 47.66 -9.17
CA ASP A 597 -7.05 48.31 -8.87
C ASP A 597 -5.91 47.33 -8.53
N GLN A 598 -6.22 46.28 -7.74
CA GLN A 598 -5.27 45.23 -7.38
C GLN A 598 -4.92 44.33 -8.58
N LEU A 599 -5.91 43.91 -9.36
CA LEU A 599 -5.70 43.10 -10.57
C LEU A 599 -4.93 43.85 -11.66
N ALA A 600 -5.19 45.15 -11.83
CA ALA A 600 -4.49 46.00 -12.78
C ALA A 600 -3.00 46.13 -12.44
N ARG A 601 -2.66 46.42 -11.18
CA ARG A 601 -1.26 46.45 -10.70
C ARG A 601 -0.59 45.08 -10.89
N ALA A 602 -1.25 44.01 -10.49
CA ALA A 602 -0.69 42.66 -10.56
C ALA A 602 -0.50 42.13 -11.99
N ARG A 603 -1.27 42.62 -12.99
CA ARG A 603 -1.00 42.33 -14.42
C ARG A 603 0.33 42.90 -14.92
N GLY A 604 0.88 43.94 -14.29
CA GLY A 604 2.20 44.49 -14.61
C GLY A 604 3.36 43.60 -14.18
N GLU A 605 3.16 42.76 -13.16
CA GLU A 605 4.19 41.88 -12.58
C GLU A 605 3.88 40.41 -12.92
N THR A 606 4.41 39.95 -14.07
CA THR A 606 4.46 38.54 -14.51
C THR A 606 3.18 37.72 -14.29
N ALA A 607 2.29 37.77 -15.30
CA ALA A 607 0.96 37.15 -15.38
C ALA A 607 0.83 35.60 -15.25
N ARG A 608 1.77 34.90 -14.60
CA ARG A 608 1.71 33.46 -14.28
C ARG A 608 1.48 33.15 -12.79
N CYS A 609 1.78 34.06 -11.87
CA CYS A 609 1.69 33.76 -10.43
C CYS A 609 0.29 33.90 -9.83
N LEU A 610 -0.61 34.67 -10.46
CA LEU A 610 -1.87 35.09 -9.83
C LEU A 610 -2.96 34.02 -9.79
N PHE A 611 -2.93 33.00 -10.66
CA PHE A 611 -4.00 32.00 -10.78
C PHE A 611 -3.60 30.59 -10.33
N ARG A 612 -2.47 30.47 -9.62
CA ARG A 612 -2.09 29.23 -8.95
C ARG A 612 -3.18 28.87 -7.93
N ASP A 613 -3.68 27.63 -8.01
CA ASP A 613 -4.63 27.08 -7.06
C ASP A 613 -4.00 27.01 -5.66
N ASP A 614 -4.84 26.91 -4.62
CA ASP A 614 -4.35 26.58 -3.27
C ASP A 614 -3.48 25.32 -3.35
N PRO A 615 -2.28 25.31 -2.74
CA PRO A 615 -1.49 24.09 -2.72
C PRO A 615 -2.28 23.00 -2.01
N GLU A 616 -2.46 21.85 -2.66
CA GLU A 616 -2.88 20.63 -1.96
C GLU A 616 -1.97 20.45 -0.73
N PRO A 617 -2.53 20.01 0.42
CA PRO A 617 -1.79 19.96 1.67
C PRO A 617 -0.60 19.02 1.55
N THR A 618 0.58 19.59 1.32
CA THR A 618 1.85 18.87 1.31
C THR A 618 2.03 18.17 2.66
N PRO A 619 2.32 16.86 2.69
CA PRO A 619 2.64 16.20 3.95
C PRO A 619 3.84 16.89 4.59
N ALA A 620 3.74 17.18 5.89
CA ALA A 620 4.72 17.98 6.61
C ALA A 620 6.12 17.35 6.53
N ASP A 621 7.04 18.04 5.86
CA ASP A 621 8.45 17.63 5.82
C ASP A 621 9.19 18.10 7.08
N GLY A 622 9.89 17.18 7.72
CA GLY A 622 10.62 17.43 8.96
C GLY A 622 11.90 18.20 8.67
N GLY A 623 12.04 19.38 9.28
CA GLY A 623 13.08 20.33 8.88
C GLY A 623 14.53 19.80 8.98
N LYS A 624 15.38 20.24 8.04
CA LYS A 624 16.85 20.16 8.17
C LYS A 624 17.53 21.49 7.95
N ALA A 625 18.62 21.65 8.70
CA ALA A 625 19.37 22.86 8.96
C ALA A 625 19.88 23.63 7.72
N ARG A 626 20.07 24.94 7.93
CA ARG A 626 20.82 25.84 7.04
C ARG A 626 22.23 25.29 6.77
N ARG A 627 22.69 25.40 5.51
CA ARG A 627 24.12 25.38 5.16
C ARG A 627 24.40 26.56 4.23
N ALA A 628 25.51 27.28 4.47
CA ALA A 628 25.85 28.52 3.77
C ALA A 628 26.35 28.27 2.32
N PRO A 629 26.23 29.25 1.41
CA PRO A 629 26.70 29.12 0.04
C PRO A 629 28.24 29.21 -0.07
N ALA A 630 28.81 28.44 -1.00
CA ALA A 630 30.18 28.58 -1.45
C ALA A 630 30.27 29.59 -2.63
N PRO A 631 31.41 30.28 -2.84
CA PRO A 631 31.54 31.31 -3.87
C PRO A 631 31.67 30.74 -5.30
N PRO A 632 31.36 31.55 -6.35
CA PRO A 632 31.38 31.10 -7.74
C PRO A 632 32.81 30.95 -8.30
N ALA A 633 32.97 30.01 -9.23
CA ALA A 633 34.20 29.84 -10.01
C ALA A 633 34.36 30.97 -11.03
N ALA A 634 35.57 31.52 -11.14
CA ALA A 634 35.93 32.53 -12.13
C ALA A 634 36.27 31.90 -13.49
N ALA A 635 36.13 32.69 -14.56
CA ALA A 635 36.37 32.26 -15.93
C ALA A 635 37.84 31.95 -16.22
N LEU A 636 38.07 30.91 -17.03
CA LEU A 636 39.34 30.70 -17.71
C LEU A 636 39.35 31.55 -18.99
N ALA A 637 40.36 32.40 -19.11
CA ALA A 637 40.76 33.04 -20.36
C ALA A 637 42.16 32.54 -20.73
N ASP A 638 42.42 32.39 -22.03
CA ASP A 638 43.73 32.03 -22.56
C ASP A 638 44.83 33.00 -22.12
N THR A 639 46.00 32.45 -21.77
CA THR A 639 47.27 33.01 -22.25
C THR A 639 48.38 31.98 -22.14
N ASP A 640 49.22 31.90 -23.18
CA ASP A 640 50.47 31.14 -23.19
C ASP A 640 51.45 31.66 -22.12
N ALA A 641 52.29 30.76 -21.59
CA ALA A 641 53.76 30.87 -21.65
C ALA A 641 54.48 29.81 -20.80
N ASP A 642 55.32 29.04 -21.47
CA ASP A 642 56.69 28.66 -21.07
C ASP A 642 57.06 28.30 -19.62
N SER A 643 57.55 27.05 -19.51
CA SER A 643 58.90 26.72 -19.03
C SER A 643 59.16 26.27 -17.57
N VAL A 644 59.85 25.11 -17.51
CA VAL A 644 61.09 24.88 -16.74
C VAL A 644 61.04 24.54 -15.22
N PHE A 645 61.33 23.25 -14.98
CA PHE A 645 62.17 22.65 -13.91
C PHE A 645 61.72 22.56 -12.43
N ARG A 646 61.75 21.28 -11.98
CA ARG A 646 62.32 20.73 -10.74
C ARG A 646 61.99 21.36 -9.38
N GLY A 647 61.41 20.50 -8.53
CA GLY A 647 61.39 20.58 -7.07
C GLY A 647 60.99 19.21 -6.51
#